data_AF-A0A2M9HNK2-F1
#
_entry.id   AF-A0A2M9HNK2-F1
#
_cell.length_a   1.000
_cell.length_b   1.000
_cell.length_c   1.000
_cell.angle_alpha   90.00
_cell.angle_beta   90.00
_cell.angle_gamma   90.00
#
_symmetry.space_group_name_H-M   'P 1'
#
loop_
_entity.id
_entity.type
_entity.pdbx_description
1 polymer ?
#
loop_
_entity_poly.entity_id
_entity_poly.type
_entity_poly.pdbx_seq_one_letter_code
_entity_poly.pdbx_strand_id
1 'polypeptide(L)'
;MLANVNGTDYSGQTAANVQLSTELAAIPQNGTVAVSDAPSINGYTRYKYDNSQSFSGFNHSEKLLTFTGDGQSLLQSFTIDADLLNQITNAQGVSYWFRNIPDNASVVVNVTGTNSGTNVVFQNGWRFWWGGNANANITDGDVKEISNGYVNGNANAKAYAHAAQAIMWNFKAIPSGSTLKILGGQNTTNNDDPAAAMLGSILVPYGSFESHVTTNGRVMVGEDFGMANPSVAKNFGASNTPSASIIDMDQERHNLPWNGSYTSECSVIGWQKVDAANMTTPLEGSQWGIYASEADATAGTNQILLVADNGNNDSDATGGTIKVRSLNPNATYYIKELKAPAGYQASDKIYTVTTSAQGETVNWVSGVAGSSETITDGKIGNTVAGASITWAKVADGNDNGTVTKGLSGSEWTLTKKASGTDQQKSWIIQDNTYAVTGVTVTDKDGKTVTALTMTEGDTTGLTAKVTPAGASQSVTWISSVPTVADVNASGGVMAYSAGQATIKACAVSDATKCAQVIVTVKTPAVNSIEIRDENNQTVEASDTLNMKTGGAVNLTAVVDPAKVKAVWSSSNPKIATVNAASGVVTGVDTGTVTITAKAGDKTATVRVRVTDDQNTLVYVKKSVVSGWNDAWLYYGVKNTSADKWTFVHLEQSCNTDYLYAEVPRLGGSNGFVLHDANNNASSTNWWPGGTGKDVMFNNRTIIVIDSYDANNKYAETAPACTYVAASAAAAQDDAAQADVAAQAAESWARLGGQVPGDESAEDAEAAGSAEMTADKAADEAEPADSGTLSDGRALAECGTDKAYRCDINGTEGIFTVNDLADGTYTLVEKTAPNGYTLNATVYEFTVTGGKVTWAGGAKPSILTDGTAAIADKPTEVKWSKNDNKTGEQLAGSQWKIAASDGRTDTFCVADNIGGQSDKIDGCDGTEAKDSDETAGAFTVKGLAFGTYHLTETKAPAGYDRIATVYTIVIDQSGVTITDGNGKAVTSIANSETPVDVTIPVKKTVKHTSWPTDENGAFVPFTFKIAAWDANQPGSIPVPSNCSSLDNCTIALAPAAGSTGETSVTGTFGKLTFTEGTLADSAGTDGTYAKTYVYRITEVVPAAADQVEDLRYSKAVYKVEVTVQHKKAANGTLAGLAVSAVMTRVTDDFGNAESGDGVEVGKIPASNDSNTSGDAPAAAFVNTKVLTGLPVTGIDWTGRLVLLVGGGFILAGLVAAGIHRFITHRRGEGDAES
;
A
#
# COMPACT_ATOMS: atom_id res chain seq x y z
N MET A 1 -36.62 29.66 -1.54
CA MET A 1 -35.25 29.43 -1.03
C MET A 1 -34.66 28.07 -1.43
N LEU A 2 -35.47 27.08 -1.85
CA LEU A 2 -34.97 25.73 -2.19
C LEU A 2 -34.22 25.62 -3.54
N ALA A 3 -34.27 26.61 -4.42
CA ALA A 3 -33.71 26.53 -5.79
C ALA A 3 -32.16 26.50 -5.86
N ASN A 4 -31.48 26.71 -4.74
CA ASN A 4 -30.03 26.56 -4.62
C ASN A 4 -29.66 26.40 -3.14
N VAL A 5 -29.76 25.17 -2.63
CA VAL A 5 -29.21 24.79 -1.32
C VAL A 5 -27.94 24.00 -1.57
N ASN A 6 -26.79 24.56 -1.19
CA ASN A 6 -25.46 23.99 -1.44
C ASN A 6 -25.17 23.64 -2.92
N GLY A 7 -25.75 24.37 -3.88
CA GLY A 7 -25.59 24.11 -5.32
C GLY A 7 -26.66 23.20 -5.94
N THR A 8 -27.55 22.62 -5.12
CA THR A 8 -28.62 21.71 -5.57
C THR A 8 -29.98 22.41 -5.55
N ASP A 9 -30.77 22.22 -6.60
CA ASP A 9 -32.16 22.71 -6.69
C ASP A 9 -33.11 21.66 -6.09
N TYR A 10 -33.69 21.98 -4.93
CA TYR A 10 -34.69 21.17 -4.23
C TYR A 10 -36.13 21.67 -4.45
N SER A 11 -36.38 22.56 -5.42
CA SER A 11 -37.74 23.07 -5.72
C SER A 11 -38.74 21.95 -6.08
N GLY A 12 -38.26 20.85 -6.66
CA GLY A 12 -39.06 19.64 -6.94
C GLY A 12 -39.30 18.73 -5.73
N GLN A 13 -38.61 18.92 -4.60
CA GLN A 13 -38.67 17.99 -3.46
C GLN A 13 -40.07 17.93 -2.83
N THR A 14 -40.77 19.06 -2.74
CA THR A 14 -42.16 19.09 -2.25
C THR A 14 -43.07 18.24 -3.15
N ALA A 15 -42.91 18.30 -4.47
CA ALA A 15 -43.69 17.47 -5.40
C ALA A 15 -43.38 15.97 -5.26
N ALA A 16 -42.11 15.60 -5.07
CA ALA A 16 -41.72 14.21 -4.80
C ALA A 16 -42.25 13.70 -3.46
N ASN A 17 -42.20 14.52 -2.40
CA ASN A 17 -42.77 14.22 -1.09
C ASN A 17 -44.30 14.03 -1.17
N VAL A 18 -44.99 14.86 -1.97
CA VAL A 18 -46.44 14.77 -2.24
C VAL A 18 -46.81 13.52 -3.03
N GLN A 19 -46.01 13.15 -4.04
CA GLN A 19 -46.19 11.92 -4.80
C GLN A 19 -46.04 10.70 -3.89
N LEU A 20 -44.90 10.58 -3.21
CA LEU A 20 -44.62 9.49 -2.27
C LEU A 20 -45.70 9.39 -1.19
N SER A 21 -46.11 10.52 -0.60
CA SER A 21 -47.20 10.55 0.40
C SER A 21 -48.54 10.07 -0.17
N THR A 22 -48.79 10.33 -1.45
CA THR A 22 -50.02 9.92 -2.13
C THR A 22 -50.01 8.44 -2.50
N GLU A 23 -48.87 7.91 -2.94
CA GLU A 23 -48.65 6.48 -3.19
C GLU A 23 -48.75 5.69 -1.88
N LEU A 24 -48.05 6.12 -0.82
CA LEU A 24 -48.12 5.50 0.50
C LEU A 24 -49.54 5.52 1.10
N ALA A 25 -50.30 6.60 0.88
CA ALA A 25 -51.70 6.71 1.30
C ALA A 25 -52.70 6.00 0.37
N ALA A 26 -52.24 5.40 -0.72
CA ALA A 26 -53.04 4.55 -1.61
C ALA A 26 -52.83 3.06 -1.34
N ILE A 27 -51.82 2.66 -0.56
CA ILE A 27 -51.57 1.26 -0.17
C ILE A 27 -52.77 0.73 0.64
N PRO A 28 -53.46 -0.33 0.19
CA PRO A 28 -54.55 -0.94 0.94
C PRO A 28 -54.10 -1.34 2.34
N GLN A 29 -54.89 -0.98 3.35
CA GLN A 29 -54.64 -1.38 4.73
C GLN A 29 -54.79 -2.89 4.90
N ASN A 30 -53.74 -3.57 5.33
CA ASN A 30 -53.71 -5.00 5.65
C ASN A 30 -53.40 -5.28 7.13
N GLY A 31 -52.91 -4.28 7.88
CA GLY A 31 -52.74 -4.35 9.33
C GLY A 31 -53.90 -3.75 10.13
N THR A 32 -53.99 -4.07 11.42
CA THR A 32 -54.98 -3.52 12.37
C THR A 32 -54.31 -2.73 13.48
N VAL A 33 -55.04 -1.78 14.08
CA VAL A 33 -54.53 -0.95 15.20
C VAL A 33 -55.51 -1.02 16.38
N ALA A 34 -54.99 -1.36 17.56
CA ALA A 34 -55.74 -1.37 18.80
C ALA A 34 -55.19 -0.33 19.79
N VAL A 35 -56.05 0.16 20.69
CA VAL A 35 -55.69 1.15 21.73
C VAL A 35 -55.88 0.54 23.11
N SER A 36 -54.87 0.64 23.98
CA SER A 36 -54.94 0.23 25.38
C SER A 36 -54.11 1.16 26.27
N ASP A 37 -54.05 0.87 27.57
CA ASP A 37 -53.02 1.45 28.45
C ASP A 37 -51.70 0.67 28.27
N ALA A 38 -50.57 1.36 28.35
CA ALA A 38 -49.25 0.73 28.45
C ALA A 38 -49.03 0.17 29.87
N PRO A 39 -48.23 -0.89 30.06
CA PRO A 39 -47.99 -1.47 31.38
C PRO A 39 -47.50 -0.45 32.41
N SER A 40 -48.06 -0.45 33.62
CA SER A 40 -47.59 0.43 34.69
C SER A 40 -46.22 -0.03 35.19
N ILE A 41 -45.24 0.88 35.18
CA ILE A 41 -43.90 0.67 35.74
C ILE A 41 -43.61 1.80 36.72
N ASN A 42 -43.18 1.43 37.94
CA ASN A 42 -42.74 2.37 38.95
C ASN A 42 -41.21 2.49 38.88
N GLY A 43 -40.69 3.63 38.43
CA GLY A 43 -39.26 3.91 38.31
C GLY A 43 -38.64 3.52 36.97
N TYR A 44 -39.32 3.77 35.84
CA TYR A 44 -38.70 3.57 34.52
C TYR A 44 -37.41 4.41 34.38
N THR A 45 -36.44 3.91 33.61
CA THR A 45 -35.09 4.48 33.50
C THR A 45 -34.66 4.63 32.05
N ARG A 46 -34.11 5.81 31.72
CA ARG A 46 -33.52 6.14 30.42
C ARG A 46 -32.07 6.54 30.58
N TYR A 47 -31.26 6.22 29.57
CA TYR A 47 -29.82 6.49 29.58
C TYR A 47 -29.48 7.52 28.51
N LYS A 48 -28.38 8.26 28.73
CA LYS A 48 -27.69 9.02 27.69
C LYS A 48 -27.13 8.07 26.63
N TYR A 49 -27.00 8.51 25.37
CA TYR A 49 -26.54 7.64 24.26
C TYR A 49 -25.21 6.94 24.55
N ASP A 50 -24.27 7.61 25.22
CA ASP A 50 -22.95 7.09 25.59
C ASP A 50 -22.96 6.21 26.85
N ASN A 51 -24.14 5.96 27.43
CA ASN A 51 -24.36 5.24 28.68
C ASN A 51 -23.66 5.86 29.91
N SER A 52 -23.19 7.12 29.84
CA SER A 52 -22.45 7.77 30.93
C SER A 52 -23.34 8.26 32.08
N GLN A 53 -24.64 8.44 31.84
CA GLN A 53 -25.63 8.91 32.82
C GLN A 53 -26.97 8.20 32.61
N SER A 54 -27.71 8.00 33.71
CA SER A 54 -29.06 7.45 33.73
C SER A 54 -30.01 8.35 34.52
N PHE A 55 -31.26 8.37 34.08
CA PHE A 55 -32.35 9.17 34.64
C PHE A 55 -33.49 8.22 34.97
N SER A 56 -33.92 8.22 36.22
CA SER A 56 -34.85 7.24 36.80
C SER A 56 -35.93 7.93 37.62
N GLY A 57 -37.03 7.22 37.88
CA GLY A 57 -38.15 7.72 38.70
C GLY A 57 -39.34 8.24 37.89
N PHE A 58 -39.36 7.96 36.59
CA PHE A 58 -40.48 8.29 35.70
C PHE A 58 -41.66 7.36 36.01
N ASN A 59 -42.78 7.98 36.41
CA ASN A 59 -43.99 7.33 36.94
C ASN A 59 -45.22 7.89 36.24
N HIS A 60 -45.44 7.45 35.00
CA HIS A 60 -46.45 8.02 34.10
C HIS A 60 -47.30 6.91 33.47
N SER A 61 -48.60 7.13 33.41
CA SER A 61 -49.53 6.37 32.57
C SER A 61 -49.40 6.84 31.12
N GLU A 62 -49.39 5.89 30.19
CA GLU A 62 -49.27 6.16 28.75
C GLU A 62 -50.33 5.37 27.98
N LYS A 63 -50.82 5.96 26.90
CA LYS A 63 -51.64 5.25 25.91
C LYS A 63 -50.71 4.35 25.09
N LEU A 64 -51.15 3.15 24.73
CA LEU A 64 -50.45 2.25 23.82
C LEU A 64 -51.27 2.09 22.54
N LEU A 65 -50.67 2.36 21.37
CA LEU A 65 -51.20 1.87 20.10
C LEU A 65 -50.48 0.56 19.72
N THR A 66 -51.25 -0.51 19.49
CA THR A 66 -50.72 -1.81 19.05
C THR A 66 -51.06 -2.02 17.58
N PHE A 67 -50.05 -1.88 16.72
CA PHE A 67 -50.08 -2.22 15.30
C PHE A 67 -49.86 -3.72 15.13
N THR A 68 -50.89 -4.44 14.67
CA THR A 68 -50.84 -5.88 14.39
C THR A 68 -50.87 -6.09 12.88
N GLY A 69 -49.74 -6.48 12.30
CA GLY A 69 -49.65 -6.82 10.88
C GLY A 69 -50.39 -8.11 10.52
N ASP A 70 -50.53 -8.40 9.24
CA ASP A 70 -51.10 -9.67 8.77
C ASP A 70 -50.13 -10.87 8.91
N GLY A 71 -48.84 -10.59 9.13
CA GLY A 71 -47.78 -11.60 9.28
C GLY A 71 -47.40 -12.30 7.97
N GLN A 72 -47.82 -11.77 6.81
CA GLN A 72 -47.62 -12.37 5.49
C GLN A 72 -47.12 -11.35 4.45
N SER A 73 -47.68 -10.14 4.43
CA SER A 73 -47.32 -9.09 3.47
C SER A 73 -45.96 -8.48 3.78
N LEU A 74 -45.15 -8.26 2.74
CA LEU A 74 -43.86 -7.53 2.87
C LEU A 74 -44.02 -6.00 2.91
N LEU A 75 -45.26 -5.52 2.79
CA LEU A 75 -45.65 -4.12 3.00
C LEU A 75 -46.85 -4.10 3.93
N GLN A 76 -46.64 -3.75 5.19
CA GLN A 76 -47.65 -3.65 6.24
C GLN A 76 -48.17 -2.22 6.29
N SER A 77 -49.37 -2.00 5.77
CA SER A 77 -50.05 -0.70 5.74
C SER A 77 -51.06 -0.61 6.87
N PHE A 78 -50.96 0.47 7.65
CA PHE A 78 -51.84 0.84 8.74
C PHE A 78 -52.40 2.24 8.50
N THR A 79 -53.64 2.49 8.91
CA THR A 79 -54.23 3.84 8.95
C THR A 79 -54.68 4.17 10.36
N ILE A 80 -54.35 5.37 10.85
CA ILE A 80 -54.79 5.89 12.14
C ILE A 80 -55.31 7.33 11.98
N ASP A 81 -56.27 7.70 12.84
CA ASP A 81 -56.68 9.11 12.98
C ASP A 81 -55.71 9.87 13.90
N ALA A 82 -55.42 11.12 13.58
CA ALA A 82 -54.57 12.01 14.35
C ALA A 82 -55.03 12.18 15.81
N ASP A 83 -56.33 12.09 16.11
CA ASP A 83 -56.83 12.15 17.50
C ASP A 83 -56.25 11.03 18.39
N LEU A 84 -55.80 9.91 17.81
CA LEU A 84 -55.11 8.85 18.57
C LEU A 84 -53.71 9.27 19.05
N LEU A 85 -53.09 10.29 18.47
CA LEU A 85 -51.78 10.83 18.83
C LEU A 85 -51.82 11.88 19.96
N ASN A 86 -53.02 12.35 20.33
CA ASN A 86 -53.23 13.28 21.45
C ASN A 86 -53.22 12.56 22.80
N GLN A 87 -52.97 13.30 23.89
CA GLN A 87 -53.14 12.79 25.25
C GLN A 87 -54.61 12.48 25.57
N ILE A 88 -54.86 11.42 26.34
CA ILE A 88 -56.17 11.16 26.96
C ILE A 88 -56.12 11.52 28.45
N THR A 89 -57.28 11.81 29.03
CA THR A 89 -57.38 12.23 30.44
C THR A 89 -56.69 11.20 31.35
N ASN A 90 -55.67 11.66 32.10
CA ASN A 90 -54.79 10.86 32.97
C ASN A 90 -53.69 10.03 32.25
N ALA A 91 -53.29 10.34 31.01
CA ALA A 91 -52.08 9.78 30.38
C ALA A 91 -51.14 10.88 29.86
N GLN A 92 -49.83 10.67 29.95
CA GLN A 92 -48.79 11.69 29.68
C GLN A 92 -47.85 11.33 28.51
N GLY A 93 -48.32 10.46 27.59
CA GLY A 93 -47.62 10.07 26.37
C GLY A 93 -48.36 8.98 25.59
N VAL A 94 -47.97 8.78 24.33
CA VAL A 94 -48.45 7.71 23.44
C VAL A 94 -47.28 6.82 23.04
N SER A 95 -47.29 5.60 23.56
CA SER A 95 -46.36 4.51 23.25
C SER A 95 -46.86 3.62 22.11
N TYR A 96 -45.96 2.83 21.52
CA TYR A 96 -46.26 2.05 20.31
C TYR A 96 -45.77 0.60 20.40
N TRP A 97 -46.51 -0.33 19.81
CA TRP A 97 -46.06 -1.70 19.63
C TRP A 97 -46.38 -2.19 18.23
N PHE A 98 -45.36 -2.67 17.51
CA PHE A 98 -45.51 -3.37 16.25
C PHE A 98 -45.30 -4.87 16.46
N ARG A 99 -46.35 -5.66 16.18
CA ARG A 99 -46.36 -7.14 16.28
C ARG A 99 -46.90 -7.77 15.01
N ASN A 100 -46.58 -9.05 14.82
CA ASN A 100 -46.93 -9.81 13.62
C ASN A 100 -46.43 -9.15 12.32
N ILE A 101 -45.27 -8.50 12.40
CA ILE A 101 -44.56 -7.91 11.26
C ILE A 101 -43.51 -8.93 10.83
N PRO A 102 -43.48 -9.40 9.57
CA PRO A 102 -42.38 -10.21 9.06
C PRO A 102 -41.05 -9.44 9.17
N ASP A 103 -39.94 -10.14 9.49
CA ASP A 103 -38.63 -9.51 9.71
C ASP A 103 -38.04 -8.81 8.46
N ASN A 104 -38.64 -8.99 7.29
CA ASN A 104 -38.27 -8.31 6.04
C ASN A 104 -39.40 -7.40 5.50
N ALA A 105 -40.43 -7.10 6.29
CA ALA A 105 -41.53 -6.27 5.86
C ALA A 105 -41.29 -4.78 6.12
N SER A 106 -41.62 -3.97 5.12
CA SER A 106 -41.76 -2.53 5.26
C SER A 106 -43.06 -2.20 5.98
N VAL A 107 -43.06 -1.16 6.80
CA VAL A 107 -44.23 -0.69 7.57
C VAL A 107 -44.56 0.74 7.15
N VAL A 108 -45.82 0.98 6.80
CA VAL A 108 -46.35 2.30 6.47
C VAL A 108 -47.50 2.63 7.42
N VAL A 109 -47.37 3.73 8.16
CA VAL A 109 -48.44 4.24 9.03
C VAL A 109 -48.97 5.55 8.43
N ASN A 110 -50.13 5.47 7.79
CA ASN A 110 -50.85 6.62 7.26
C ASN A 110 -51.63 7.30 8.39
N VAL A 111 -51.32 8.59 8.63
CA VAL A 111 -52.03 9.41 9.62
C VAL A 111 -53.04 10.31 8.90
N THR A 112 -54.31 10.15 9.25
CA THR A 112 -55.45 10.89 8.67
C THR A 112 -56.00 11.92 9.65
N GLY A 113 -56.59 12.99 9.13
CA GLY A 113 -57.16 14.06 9.96
C GLY A 113 -56.11 14.97 10.61
N THR A 114 -56.59 15.92 11.38
CA THR A 114 -55.80 16.88 12.17
C THR A 114 -56.43 17.01 13.54
N ASN A 115 -55.62 17.19 14.59
CA ASN A 115 -56.07 17.07 15.99
C ASN A 115 -55.81 18.35 16.83
N SER A 116 -55.32 19.41 16.17
CA SER A 116 -55.05 20.72 16.76
C SER A 116 -55.29 21.83 15.72
N GLY A 117 -56.56 22.02 15.35
CA GLY A 117 -56.94 22.86 14.21
C GLY A 117 -56.48 22.22 12.91
N THR A 118 -55.65 22.92 12.13
CA THR A 118 -54.99 22.38 10.92
C THR A 118 -53.66 21.67 11.21
N ASN A 119 -53.20 21.69 12.46
CA ASN A 119 -51.96 21.03 12.89
C ASN A 119 -52.22 19.61 13.40
N VAL A 120 -51.17 18.79 13.40
CA VAL A 120 -51.13 17.54 14.17
C VAL A 120 -50.16 17.71 15.32
N VAL A 121 -50.65 17.61 16.55
CA VAL A 121 -49.84 17.51 17.76
C VAL A 121 -49.77 16.04 18.14
N PHE A 122 -48.56 15.53 18.30
CA PHE A 122 -48.32 14.14 18.67
C PHE A 122 -47.55 14.13 19.99
N GLN A 123 -48.20 13.63 21.04
CA GLN A 123 -47.67 13.46 22.39
C GLN A 123 -46.88 12.14 22.49
N ASN A 124 -45.65 12.11 22.00
CA ASN A 124 -44.82 10.91 21.97
C ASN A 124 -44.51 10.34 23.36
N GLY A 125 -44.58 9.03 23.46
CA GLY A 125 -44.32 8.29 24.69
C GLY A 125 -42.85 7.97 24.91
N TRP A 126 -42.62 7.30 26.02
CA TRP A 126 -41.32 6.90 26.54
C TRP A 126 -40.87 5.53 26.08
N ARG A 127 -41.83 4.73 25.58
CA ARG A 127 -41.70 3.30 25.33
C ARG A 127 -42.24 2.91 23.98
N PHE A 128 -41.57 1.97 23.34
CA PHE A 128 -42.06 1.27 22.19
C PHE A 128 -41.51 -0.16 22.11
N TRP A 129 -42.32 -1.04 21.54
CA TRP A 129 -42.08 -2.47 21.46
C TRP A 129 -42.04 -2.97 20.01
N TRP A 130 -41.22 -3.98 19.76
CA TRP A 130 -41.15 -4.70 18.48
C TRP A 130 -41.15 -6.22 18.71
N GLY A 131 -41.79 -6.95 17.81
CA GLY A 131 -41.88 -8.41 17.85
C GLY A 131 -43.15 -8.93 18.51
N GLY A 132 -43.22 -10.26 18.65
CA GLY A 132 -44.45 -10.98 18.99
C GLY A 132 -45.29 -11.35 17.76
N ASN A 133 -45.98 -12.49 17.83
CA ASN A 133 -46.99 -12.89 16.84
C ASN A 133 -48.34 -12.13 17.04
N ALA A 134 -49.32 -12.37 16.16
CA ALA A 134 -50.64 -11.71 16.20
C ALA A 134 -51.37 -11.78 17.56
N ASN A 135 -51.11 -12.82 18.36
CA ASN A 135 -51.77 -13.08 19.63
C ASN A 135 -50.83 -12.91 20.84
N ALA A 136 -49.60 -12.42 20.65
CA ALA A 136 -48.66 -12.18 21.74
C ALA A 136 -49.23 -11.15 22.73
N ASN A 137 -48.74 -11.21 23.96
CA ASN A 137 -48.89 -10.19 25.00
C ASN A 137 -47.61 -9.38 25.09
N ILE A 138 -47.70 -8.11 25.50
CA ILE A 138 -46.56 -7.18 25.56
C ILE A 138 -45.44 -7.60 26.54
N THR A 139 -45.72 -8.57 27.41
CA THR A 139 -44.79 -9.17 28.38
C THR A 139 -44.15 -10.48 27.90
N ASP A 140 -44.52 -10.98 26.72
CA ASP A 140 -44.02 -12.24 26.19
C ASP A 140 -42.56 -12.10 25.72
N GLY A 141 -41.77 -13.16 25.84
CA GLY A 141 -40.30 -13.09 25.71
C GLY A 141 -39.78 -12.76 24.31
N ASP A 142 -40.61 -12.93 23.28
CA ASP A 142 -40.36 -12.55 21.88
C ASP A 142 -40.73 -11.08 21.58
N VAL A 143 -41.39 -10.39 22.50
CA VAL A 143 -41.66 -8.95 22.43
C VAL A 143 -40.53 -8.18 23.11
N LYS A 144 -39.91 -7.23 22.41
CA LYS A 144 -38.79 -6.44 22.94
C LYS A 144 -39.20 -4.99 23.16
N GLU A 145 -39.07 -4.51 24.40
CA GLU A 145 -39.06 -3.07 24.73
C GLU A 145 -37.71 -2.50 24.25
N ILE A 146 -37.73 -1.75 23.17
CA ILE A 146 -36.51 -1.39 22.41
C ILE A 146 -36.09 0.07 22.60
N SER A 147 -36.71 0.83 23.52
CA SER A 147 -36.59 2.30 23.58
C SER A 147 -35.25 2.83 24.05
N ASN A 148 -34.46 2.05 24.80
CA ASN A 148 -33.06 2.36 25.10
C ASN A 148 -32.10 1.82 24.01
N GLY A 149 -32.59 1.38 22.85
CA GLY A 149 -31.80 0.77 21.78
C GLY A 149 -30.82 1.71 21.09
N TYR A 150 -30.99 3.03 21.19
CA TYR A 150 -29.99 4.02 20.77
C TYR A 150 -28.73 4.04 21.66
N VAL A 151 -28.81 3.48 22.87
CA VAL A 151 -27.72 3.52 23.86
C VAL A 151 -26.60 2.58 23.41
N ASN A 152 -25.37 3.09 23.41
CA ASN A 152 -24.18 2.34 23.03
C ASN A 152 -24.03 1.07 23.87
N GLY A 153 -23.85 -0.07 23.20
CA GLY A 153 -23.76 -1.39 23.85
C GLY A 153 -25.09 -2.00 24.30
N ASN A 154 -26.25 -1.40 23.98
CA ASN A 154 -27.54 -1.99 24.33
C ASN A 154 -27.83 -3.26 23.51
N ALA A 155 -28.24 -4.34 24.18
CA ALA A 155 -28.60 -5.61 23.54
C ALA A 155 -29.72 -5.49 22.49
N ASN A 156 -30.59 -4.49 22.61
CA ASN A 156 -31.71 -4.23 21.72
C ASN A 156 -31.37 -3.29 20.53
N ALA A 157 -30.12 -2.81 20.41
CA ALA A 157 -29.73 -1.84 19.39
C ALA A 157 -30.00 -2.31 17.94
N LYS A 158 -29.83 -3.61 17.65
CA LYS A 158 -30.14 -4.18 16.33
C LYS A 158 -31.64 -4.12 16.00
N ALA A 159 -32.49 -4.49 16.97
CA ALA A 159 -33.95 -4.44 16.80
C ALA A 159 -34.47 -3.00 16.67
N TYR A 160 -33.84 -2.05 17.38
CA TYR A 160 -34.09 -0.61 17.25
C TYR A 160 -33.77 -0.09 15.85
N ALA A 161 -32.55 -0.35 15.35
CA ALA A 161 -32.14 0.08 14.01
C ALA A 161 -33.03 -0.54 12.92
N HIS A 162 -33.31 -1.85 13.03
CA HIS A 162 -34.20 -2.56 12.11
C HIS A 162 -35.59 -1.93 12.05
N ALA A 163 -36.25 -1.73 13.21
CA ALA A 163 -37.57 -1.14 13.26
C ALA A 163 -37.58 0.32 12.76
N ALA A 164 -36.50 1.08 12.97
CA ALA A 164 -36.34 2.43 12.41
C ALA A 164 -36.20 2.46 10.88
N GLN A 165 -35.61 1.42 10.27
CA GLN A 165 -35.49 1.27 8.82
C GLN A 165 -36.75 0.67 8.17
N ALA A 166 -37.56 -0.07 8.93
CA ALA A 166 -38.82 -0.65 8.46
C ALA A 166 -39.96 0.38 8.40
N ILE A 167 -40.05 1.31 9.35
CA ILE A 167 -41.25 2.17 9.52
C ILE A 167 -41.17 3.50 8.76
N MET A 168 -42.25 3.84 8.06
CA MET A 168 -42.53 5.14 7.44
C MET A 168 -43.85 5.72 7.97
N TRP A 169 -43.80 6.90 8.59
CA TRP A 169 -44.98 7.65 9.04
C TRP A 169 -45.38 8.71 8.02
N ASN A 170 -46.62 8.64 7.51
CA ASN A 170 -47.11 9.49 6.43
C ASN A 170 -48.23 10.42 6.91
N PHE A 171 -47.91 11.69 7.16
CA PHE A 171 -48.82 12.71 7.68
C PHE A 171 -49.49 13.53 6.56
N LYS A 172 -50.16 12.82 5.63
CA LYS A 172 -50.73 13.41 4.41
C LYS A 172 -51.75 14.53 4.67
N ALA A 173 -52.45 14.50 5.79
CA ALA A 173 -53.55 15.41 6.10
C ALA A 173 -53.14 16.83 6.51
N ILE A 174 -51.84 17.09 6.76
CA ILE A 174 -51.34 18.40 7.18
C ILE A 174 -51.18 19.30 5.94
N PRO A 175 -51.92 20.41 5.81
CA PRO A 175 -51.82 21.32 4.67
C PRO A 175 -50.63 22.27 4.80
N SER A 176 -50.33 22.99 3.71
CA SER A 176 -49.37 24.10 3.69
C SER A 176 -49.77 25.20 4.71
N GLY A 177 -48.76 25.80 5.34
CA GLY A 177 -48.92 26.76 6.44
C GLY A 177 -49.33 26.14 7.78
N SER A 178 -49.26 24.81 7.90
CA SER A 178 -49.56 24.06 9.14
C SER A 178 -48.44 23.08 9.48
N THR A 179 -48.40 22.65 10.74
CA THR A 179 -47.22 21.98 11.32
C THR A 179 -47.59 20.63 11.94
N LEU A 180 -46.77 19.60 11.68
CA LEU A 180 -46.62 18.46 12.59
C LEU A 180 -45.81 18.92 13.79
N LYS A 181 -46.34 18.86 15.00
CA LYS A 181 -45.57 19.10 16.23
C LYS A 181 -45.45 17.80 17.02
N ILE A 182 -44.25 17.22 17.06
CA ILE A 182 -43.97 16.09 17.97
C ILE A 182 -43.44 16.67 19.28
N LEU A 183 -44.29 16.55 20.30
CA LEU A 183 -43.98 16.73 21.72
C LEU A 183 -43.67 15.35 22.30
N GLY A 184 -42.94 15.23 23.40
CA GLY A 184 -42.95 14.02 24.21
C GLY A 184 -43.61 14.21 25.57
N GLY A 185 -43.17 13.45 26.56
CA GLY A 185 -43.88 13.24 27.80
C GLY A 185 -43.66 14.35 28.83
N GLN A 186 -44.73 15.04 29.22
CA GLN A 186 -44.65 16.16 30.17
C GLN A 186 -44.27 15.71 31.59
N ASN A 187 -43.04 16.00 32.02
CA ASN A 187 -42.65 15.96 33.43
C ASN A 187 -42.96 17.32 34.11
N THR A 188 -43.78 17.29 35.16
CA THR A 188 -44.31 18.47 35.85
C THR A 188 -43.28 19.27 36.67
N THR A 189 -42.02 18.84 36.74
CA THR A 189 -40.99 19.46 37.59
C THR A 189 -39.94 20.29 36.85
N ASN A 190 -39.60 19.96 35.60
CA ASN A 190 -38.38 20.47 34.94
C ASN A 190 -38.59 21.11 33.56
N ASN A 191 -39.84 21.24 33.07
CA ASN A 191 -40.17 21.76 31.73
C ASN A 191 -39.45 21.08 30.55
N ASP A 192 -39.15 19.79 30.70
CA ASP A 192 -38.37 19.01 29.73
C ASP A 192 -38.87 17.57 29.57
N ASP A 193 -38.52 16.99 28.42
CA ASP A 193 -39.01 15.78 27.81
C ASP A 193 -37.89 14.75 27.54
N PRO A 194 -37.85 13.65 28.32
CA PRO A 194 -36.96 12.52 28.10
C PRO A 194 -37.59 11.35 27.32
N ALA A 195 -38.62 11.62 26.50
CA ALA A 195 -39.33 10.62 25.69
C ALA A 195 -38.44 9.77 24.80
N ALA A 196 -39.02 8.72 24.22
CA ALA A 196 -38.35 7.91 23.22
C ALA A 196 -37.98 8.76 22.00
N ALA A 197 -36.84 8.50 21.38
CA ALA A 197 -36.59 9.05 20.06
C ALA A 197 -37.64 8.51 19.09
N MET A 198 -38.22 9.36 18.25
CA MET A 198 -39.26 8.99 17.30
C MET A 198 -38.71 7.95 16.31
N LEU A 199 -39.39 6.81 16.24
CA LEU A 199 -38.95 5.63 15.50
C LEU A 199 -39.54 5.62 14.08
N GLY A 200 -38.69 5.38 13.08
CA GLY A 200 -39.08 5.38 11.68
C GLY A 200 -38.74 6.69 10.95
N SER A 201 -38.95 6.69 9.64
CA SER A 201 -38.92 7.88 8.79
C SER A 201 -40.24 8.64 8.87
N ILE A 202 -40.21 9.96 8.62
CA ILE A 202 -41.36 10.87 8.76
C ILE A 202 -41.55 11.64 7.45
N LEU A 203 -42.78 11.64 6.94
CA LEU A 203 -43.19 12.35 5.73
C LEU A 203 -44.35 13.32 6.02
N VAL A 204 -44.09 14.61 5.91
CA VAL A 204 -45.07 15.71 6.00
C VAL A 204 -45.09 16.42 4.64
N PRO A 205 -45.95 16.01 3.68
CA PRO A 205 -45.77 16.38 2.27
C PRO A 205 -46.03 17.86 1.94
N TYR A 206 -46.94 18.54 2.64
CA TYR A 206 -47.33 19.92 2.34
C TYR A 206 -46.97 20.92 3.44
N GLY A 207 -46.84 20.46 4.70
CA GLY A 207 -46.64 21.32 5.86
C GLY A 207 -45.22 21.32 6.43
N SER A 208 -45.07 22.03 7.54
CA SER A 208 -43.85 22.12 8.34
C SER A 208 -43.77 20.99 9.39
N PHE A 209 -42.59 20.73 9.94
CA PHE A 209 -42.39 19.79 11.05
C PHE A 209 -41.55 20.42 12.15
N GLU A 210 -42.08 20.39 13.36
CA GLU A 210 -41.47 20.90 14.59
C GLU A 210 -41.31 19.74 15.58
N SER A 211 -40.08 19.48 16.06
CA SER A 211 -39.82 18.41 17.01
C SER A 211 -39.23 18.92 18.33
N HIS A 212 -39.69 18.35 19.44
CA HIS A 212 -39.01 18.37 20.74
C HIS A 212 -38.21 17.09 21.01
N VAL A 213 -38.43 16.02 20.24
CA VAL A 213 -37.74 14.72 20.40
C VAL A 213 -36.74 14.46 19.27
N THR A 214 -35.74 13.62 19.54
CA THR A 214 -34.81 13.06 18.57
C THR A 214 -35.55 12.24 17.50
N THR A 215 -35.05 12.21 16.25
CA THR A 215 -35.62 11.41 15.14
C THR A 215 -34.55 10.49 14.54
N ASN A 216 -34.90 9.23 14.30
CA ASN A 216 -33.92 8.21 13.88
C ASN A 216 -33.89 7.96 12.37
N GLY A 217 -35.08 7.98 11.74
CA GLY A 217 -35.22 7.79 10.31
C GLY A 217 -35.00 9.07 9.50
N ARG A 218 -35.29 9.01 8.20
CA ARG A 218 -35.27 10.17 7.32
C ARG A 218 -36.49 11.05 7.56
N VAL A 219 -36.27 12.36 7.63
CA VAL A 219 -37.33 13.38 7.73
C VAL A 219 -37.52 14.05 6.35
N MET A 220 -38.76 14.15 5.90
CA MET A 220 -39.16 14.75 4.63
C MET A 220 -40.33 15.70 4.88
N VAL A 221 -40.14 16.98 4.59
CA VAL A 221 -41.12 18.06 4.84
C VAL A 221 -41.46 18.82 3.55
N GLY A 222 -42.64 19.41 3.48
CA GLY A 222 -43.06 20.29 2.38
C GLY A 222 -42.59 21.73 2.56
N GLU A 223 -42.43 22.15 3.82
CA GLU A 223 -42.08 23.51 4.25
C GLU A 223 -40.91 23.49 5.26
N ASP A 224 -41.04 24.18 6.40
CA ASP A 224 -39.95 24.36 7.36
C ASP A 224 -39.75 23.14 8.27
N PHE A 225 -38.50 22.89 8.63
CA PHE A 225 -38.12 21.95 9.70
C PHE A 225 -37.54 22.73 10.89
N GLY A 226 -38.14 22.57 12.07
CA GLY A 226 -37.75 23.26 13.30
C GLY A 226 -37.50 22.31 14.46
N MET A 227 -36.56 22.69 15.33
CA MET A 227 -36.45 22.13 16.68
C MET A 227 -37.03 23.13 17.68
N ALA A 228 -37.88 22.67 18.57
CA ALA A 228 -38.56 23.52 19.53
C ALA A 228 -37.91 23.44 20.91
N ASN A 229 -37.21 24.50 21.28
CA ASN A 229 -36.37 24.55 22.48
C ASN A 229 -36.68 25.85 23.26
N PRO A 230 -37.71 25.84 24.13
CA PRO A 230 -38.15 27.04 24.86
C PRO A 230 -37.42 27.25 26.20
N SER A 231 -36.73 26.24 26.75
CA SER A 231 -36.10 26.31 28.07
C SER A 231 -34.97 25.30 28.24
N VAL A 232 -33.92 25.70 28.96
CA VAL A 232 -32.83 24.80 29.39
C VAL A 232 -33.36 23.80 30.41
N ALA A 233 -33.18 22.52 30.10
CA ALA A 233 -33.57 21.37 30.92
C ALA A 233 -32.47 20.93 31.88
N LYS A 234 -31.24 20.84 31.36
CA LYS A 234 -30.09 20.25 32.05
C LYS A 234 -28.81 20.97 31.67
N ASN A 235 -27.94 21.13 32.65
CA ASN A 235 -26.56 21.56 32.45
C ASN A 235 -25.64 20.40 32.80
N PHE A 236 -24.79 20.01 31.85
CA PHE A 236 -23.89 18.85 31.95
C PHE A 236 -22.47 19.19 32.43
N GLY A 237 -22.20 20.45 32.80
CA GLY A 237 -20.93 20.87 33.39
C GLY A 237 -19.98 21.57 32.42
N ALA A 238 -18.79 21.96 32.91
CA ALA A 238 -17.95 23.00 32.31
C ALA A 238 -17.38 22.74 30.89
N SER A 239 -17.59 21.56 30.31
CA SER A 239 -17.23 21.22 28.92
C SER A 239 -18.42 21.15 27.96
N ASN A 240 -19.66 21.12 28.47
CA ASN A 240 -20.87 20.88 27.69
C ASN A 240 -21.82 22.08 27.80
N THR A 241 -22.49 22.40 26.69
CA THR A 241 -23.48 23.47 26.63
C THR A 241 -24.75 23.16 27.45
N PRO A 242 -25.51 24.18 27.88
CA PRO A 242 -26.88 23.98 28.38
C PRO A 242 -27.71 23.26 27.33
N SER A 243 -28.40 22.19 27.74
CA SER A 243 -29.25 21.35 26.88
C SER A 243 -30.71 21.49 27.30
N ALA A 244 -31.61 21.34 26.34
CA ALA A 244 -33.05 21.23 26.52
C ALA A 244 -33.55 19.80 26.32
N SER A 245 -32.69 18.83 26.65
CA SER A 245 -32.99 17.42 26.78
C SER A 245 -32.21 16.87 27.96
N ILE A 246 -32.89 16.26 28.93
CA ILE A 246 -32.22 15.71 30.13
C ILE A 246 -31.22 14.59 29.80
N ILE A 247 -31.30 14.02 28.59
CA ILE A 247 -30.42 12.96 28.08
C ILE A 247 -29.39 13.43 27.03
N ASP A 248 -29.23 14.74 26.82
CA ASP A 248 -28.20 15.35 25.92
C ASP A 248 -28.39 15.06 24.42
N MET A 249 -29.65 14.90 23.94
CA MET A 249 -29.95 14.44 22.56
C MET A 249 -30.64 15.48 21.66
N ASP A 250 -30.46 16.78 21.93
CA ASP A 250 -31.17 17.92 21.29
C ASP A 250 -31.05 18.03 19.76
N GLN A 251 -30.08 17.37 19.11
CA GLN A 251 -29.91 17.38 17.65
C GLN A 251 -29.45 16.05 17.03
N GLU A 252 -29.54 14.93 17.76
CA GLU A 252 -29.08 13.65 17.19
C GLU A 252 -29.97 13.20 16.01
N ARG A 253 -29.34 12.82 14.90
CA ARG A 253 -29.99 12.21 13.74
C ARG A 253 -29.15 11.05 13.24
N HIS A 254 -29.65 9.84 13.43
CA HIS A 254 -28.98 8.62 12.96
C HIS A 254 -29.21 8.36 11.45
N ASN A 255 -30.12 9.12 10.81
CA ASN A 255 -30.38 9.14 9.37
C ASN A 255 -30.51 7.73 8.75
N LEU A 256 -31.23 6.84 9.43
CA LEU A 256 -31.51 5.51 8.93
C LEU A 256 -32.55 5.62 7.79
N PRO A 257 -32.20 5.31 6.53
CA PRO A 257 -33.15 5.37 5.44
C PRO A 257 -34.22 4.28 5.59
N TRP A 258 -35.41 4.55 5.06
CA TRP A 258 -36.44 3.53 4.88
C TRP A 258 -36.07 2.62 3.70
N ASN A 259 -36.00 1.31 3.93
CA ASN A 259 -35.49 0.33 2.96
C ASN A 259 -36.58 -0.38 2.13
N GLY A 260 -37.78 0.21 2.03
CA GLY A 260 -38.96 -0.47 1.49
C GLY A 260 -39.16 -0.42 -0.03
N SER A 261 -39.84 -1.44 -0.56
CA SER A 261 -40.38 -1.50 -1.93
C SER A 261 -41.90 -1.53 -1.90
N TYR A 262 -42.55 -0.93 -2.91
CA TYR A 262 -44.01 -0.77 -2.97
C TYR A 262 -44.70 -1.38 -4.20
N THR A 263 -44.00 -2.19 -5.02
CA THR A 263 -44.60 -2.87 -6.20
C THR A 263 -44.16 -4.33 -6.32
N SER A 264 -45.02 -5.19 -6.88
CA SER A 264 -44.87 -6.66 -6.88
C SER A 264 -44.54 -7.30 -8.25
N GLU A 265 -44.28 -6.50 -9.29
CA GLU A 265 -44.16 -7.00 -10.68
C GLU A 265 -42.71 -7.28 -11.16
N CYS A 266 -41.71 -6.92 -10.36
CA CYS A 266 -40.30 -7.12 -10.68
C CYS A 266 -39.78 -8.50 -10.24
N SER A 267 -38.68 -8.97 -10.85
CA SER A 267 -37.95 -10.17 -10.40
C SER A 267 -36.82 -9.82 -9.42
N VAL A 268 -36.50 -10.79 -8.55
CA VAL A 268 -35.32 -10.77 -7.67
C VAL A 268 -34.29 -11.79 -8.16
N ILE A 269 -33.01 -11.42 -8.19
CA ILE A 269 -31.88 -12.36 -8.36
C ILE A 269 -31.06 -12.43 -7.06
N GLY A 270 -30.28 -13.49 -6.87
CA GLY A 270 -29.39 -13.57 -5.72
C GLY A 270 -28.27 -14.59 -5.83
N TRP A 271 -27.27 -14.45 -4.96
CA TRP A 271 -26.13 -15.35 -4.82
C TRP A 271 -25.56 -15.29 -3.40
N GLN A 272 -24.75 -16.28 -3.05
CA GLN A 272 -24.08 -16.41 -1.75
C GLN A 272 -22.58 -16.41 -1.96
N LYS A 273 -21.88 -15.43 -1.39
CA LYS A 273 -20.43 -15.36 -1.38
C LYS A 273 -19.89 -16.26 -0.27
N VAL A 274 -19.11 -17.28 -0.65
CA VAL A 274 -18.51 -18.24 0.30
C VAL A 274 -17.00 -18.41 0.11
N ASP A 275 -16.35 -19.04 1.08
CA ASP A 275 -14.99 -19.59 0.96
C ASP A 275 -15.02 -20.80 -0.01
N ALA A 276 -14.13 -20.83 -1.00
CA ALA A 276 -14.03 -21.93 -1.96
C ALA A 276 -13.52 -23.24 -1.31
N ALA A 277 -12.71 -23.15 -0.25
CA ALA A 277 -12.26 -24.31 0.52
C ALA A 277 -13.34 -24.80 1.50
N ASN A 278 -14.26 -23.92 1.92
CA ASN A 278 -15.42 -24.28 2.73
C ASN A 278 -16.69 -23.55 2.29
N MET A 279 -17.47 -24.18 1.41
CA MET A 279 -18.75 -23.69 0.84
C MET A 279 -19.90 -23.50 1.88
N THR A 280 -19.58 -23.46 3.16
CA THR A 280 -20.47 -23.12 4.28
C THR A 280 -20.05 -21.88 5.06
N THR A 281 -18.82 -21.36 4.87
CA THR A 281 -18.37 -20.09 5.44
C THR A 281 -18.84 -18.95 4.52
N PRO A 282 -19.80 -18.08 4.94
CA PRO A 282 -20.13 -16.87 4.17
C PRO A 282 -19.02 -15.83 4.28
N LEU A 283 -18.84 -15.01 3.24
CA LEU A 283 -17.82 -13.96 3.19
C LEU A 283 -18.44 -12.60 2.87
N GLU A 284 -18.33 -11.66 3.80
CA GLU A 284 -18.94 -10.32 3.67
C GLU A 284 -18.08 -9.31 2.89
N GLY A 285 -18.74 -8.28 2.34
CA GLY A 285 -18.08 -7.10 1.76
C GLY A 285 -17.63 -7.22 0.30
N SER A 286 -18.12 -8.22 -0.43
CA SER A 286 -17.90 -8.35 -1.88
C SER A 286 -18.64 -7.26 -2.70
N GLN A 287 -18.14 -6.93 -3.89
CA GLN A 287 -18.79 -6.02 -4.83
C GLN A 287 -18.86 -6.61 -6.24
N TRP A 288 -19.94 -6.30 -6.95
CA TRP A 288 -20.36 -7.01 -8.18
C TRP A 288 -20.96 -6.07 -9.22
N GLY A 289 -20.73 -6.39 -10.49
CA GLY A 289 -21.43 -5.76 -11.60
C GLY A 289 -22.43 -6.70 -12.26
N ILE A 290 -23.62 -6.18 -12.56
CA ILE A 290 -24.67 -6.87 -13.31
C ILE A 290 -24.73 -6.27 -14.72
N TYR A 291 -24.77 -7.12 -15.74
CA TYR A 291 -24.71 -6.74 -17.16
C TYR A 291 -25.82 -7.42 -17.96
N ALA A 292 -26.21 -6.78 -19.07
CA ALA A 292 -27.22 -7.31 -20.01
C ALA A 292 -26.66 -8.36 -20.98
N SER A 293 -25.34 -8.37 -21.20
CA SER A 293 -24.67 -9.26 -22.13
C SER A 293 -23.34 -9.79 -21.58
N GLU A 294 -22.91 -10.94 -22.10
CA GLU A 294 -21.63 -11.57 -21.78
C GLU A 294 -20.44 -10.71 -22.24
N ALA A 295 -20.57 -10.07 -23.40
CA ALA A 295 -19.54 -9.21 -23.98
C ALA A 295 -19.29 -7.98 -23.09
N ASP A 296 -20.36 -7.36 -22.60
CA ASP A 296 -20.30 -6.22 -21.67
C ASP A 296 -19.68 -6.60 -20.32
N ALA A 297 -20.06 -7.77 -19.76
CA ALA A 297 -19.43 -8.29 -18.55
C ALA A 297 -17.94 -8.60 -18.74
N THR A 298 -17.57 -9.18 -19.90
CA THR A 298 -16.17 -9.48 -20.24
C THR A 298 -15.34 -8.20 -20.30
N ALA A 299 -15.81 -7.21 -21.07
CA ALA A 299 -15.15 -5.91 -21.24
C ALA A 299 -15.23 -5.01 -19.98
N GLY A 300 -16.18 -5.26 -19.06
CA GLY A 300 -16.44 -4.39 -17.92
C GLY A 300 -17.15 -3.08 -18.29
N THR A 301 -17.89 -3.05 -19.40
CA THR A 301 -18.58 -1.89 -19.97
C THR A 301 -20.09 -2.02 -19.86
N ASN A 302 -20.87 -0.93 -19.99
CA ASN A 302 -22.34 -0.96 -20.07
C ASN A 302 -23.05 -1.77 -18.96
N GLN A 303 -22.50 -1.71 -17.74
CA GLN A 303 -23.06 -2.33 -16.54
C GLN A 303 -24.45 -1.75 -16.24
N ILE A 304 -25.43 -2.57 -15.85
CA ILE A 304 -26.79 -2.14 -15.49
C ILE A 304 -26.84 -1.67 -14.04
N LEU A 305 -26.25 -2.45 -13.12
CA LEU A 305 -26.25 -2.20 -11.68
C LEU A 305 -24.90 -2.56 -11.08
N LEU A 306 -24.47 -1.78 -10.08
CA LEU A 306 -23.40 -2.13 -9.16
C LEU A 306 -24.00 -2.52 -7.82
N VAL A 307 -23.49 -3.61 -7.26
CA VAL A 307 -24.02 -4.22 -6.04
C VAL A 307 -22.89 -4.38 -5.04
N ALA A 308 -23.11 -3.96 -3.80
CA ALA A 308 -22.20 -4.20 -2.70
C ALA A 308 -22.94 -4.98 -1.61
N ASP A 309 -22.31 -6.05 -1.12
CA ASP A 309 -22.77 -6.86 0.01
C ASP A 309 -23.09 -5.97 1.23
N ASN A 310 -24.33 -6.02 1.73
CA ASN A 310 -24.86 -5.11 2.76
C ASN A 310 -24.72 -3.60 2.42
N GLY A 311 -24.73 -3.25 1.14
CA GLY A 311 -24.53 -1.90 0.63
C GLY A 311 -25.48 -1.54 -0.51
N ASN A 312 -24.99 -0.77 -1.49
CA ASN A 312 -25.81 -0.30 -2.61
C ASN A 312 -26.40 -1.49 -3.39
N ASN A 313 -27.70 -1.43 -3.69
CA ASN A 313 -28.48 -2.39 -4.48
C ASN A 313 -28.51 -3.84 -3.96
N ASP A 314 -27.98 -4.10 -2.75
CA ASP A 314 -28.26 -5.32 -2.01
C ASP A 314 -29.46 -5.10 -1.06
N SER A 315 -30.32 -6.11 -0.96
CA SER A 315 -31.54 -6.10 -0.15
C SER A 315 -31.62 -7.28 0.82
N ASP A 316 -30.57 -8.10 0.89
CA ASP A 316 -30.32 -8.94 2.05
C ASP A 316 -29.46 -8.18 3.06
N ALA A 317 -29.63 -8.48 4.35
CA ALA A 317 -28.84 -7.91 5.45
C ALA A 317 -27.88 -8.96 6.06
N THR A 318 -27.72 -10.10 5.38
CA THR A 318 -26.89 -11.23 5.82
C THR A 318 -25.56 -11.18 5.08
N GLY A 319 -24.47 -10.84 5.79
CA GLY A 319 -23.10 -10.87 5.26
C GLY A 319 -22.81 -12.10 4.41
N GLY A 320 -22.37 -11.89 3.17
CA GLY A 320 -22.11 -12.96 2.21
C GLY A 320 -23.35 -13.55 1.52
N THR A 321 -24.53 -12.97 1.65
CA THR A 321 -25.71 -13.28 0.82
C THR A 321 -26.20 -11.99 0.19
N ILE A 322 -26.39 -11.99 -1.12
CA ILE A 322 -26.77 -10.79 -1.89
C ILE A 322 -28.08 -11.05 -2.63
N LYS A 323 -29.01 -10.08 -2.56
CA LYS A 323 -30.30 -10.10 -3.29
C LYS A 323 -30.57 -8.78 -3.97
N VAL A 324 -30.77 -8.82 -5.28
CA VAL A 324 -30.95 -7.62 -6.12
C VAL A 324 -32.36 -7.62 -6.69
N ARG A 325 -33.05 -6.49 -6.50
CA ARG A 325 -34.47 -6.28 -6.80
C ARG A 325 -34.66 -5.45 -8.08
N SER A 326 -35.91 -5.26 -8.47
CA SER A 326 -36.29 -4.35 -9.57
C SER A 326 -35.74 -4.72 -10.95
N LEU A 327 -35.52 -6.02 -11.20
CA LEU A 327 -35.08 -6.54 -12.49
C LEU A 327 -36.25 -7.03 -13.34
N ASN A 328 -36.04 -7.05 -14.66
CA ASN A 328 -37.04 -7.53 -15.60
C ASN A 328 -37.23 -9.06 -15.45
N PRO A 329 -38.46 -9.57 -15.48
CA PRO A 329 -38.72 -11.01 -15.61
C PRO A 329 -38.39 -11.50 -17.03
N ASN A 330 -38.10 -12.79 -17.17
CA ASN A 330 -37.78 -13.46 -18.44
C ASN A 330 -36.52 -12.91 -19.14
N ALA A 331 -35.52 -12.49 -18.36
CA ALA A 331 -34.25 -11.95 -18.86
C ALA A 331 -33.05 -12.71 -18.26
N THR A 332 -31.97 -12.82 -19.03
CA THR A 332 -30.68 -13.35 -18.55
C THR A 332 -29.76 -12.20 -18.19
N TYR A 333 -29.13 -12.31 -17.03
CA TYR A 333 -28.17 -11.35 -16.49
C TYR A 333 -26.83 -12.01 -16.26
N TYR A 334 -25.77 -11.24 -16.48
CA TYR A 334 -24.38 -11.65 -16.32
C TYR A 334 -23.79 -10.90 -15.13
N ILE A 335 -23.11 -11.62 -14.24
CA ILE A 335 -22.65 -11.11 -12.95
C ILE A 335 -21.13 -11.30 -12.86
N LYS A 336 -20.38 -10.23 -12.62
CA LYS A 336 -18.91 -10.27 -12.50
C LYS A 336 -18.50 -9.73 -11.14
N GLU A 337 -17.60 -10.42 -10.45
CA GLU A 337 -17.02 -9.88 -9.21
C GLU A 337 -16.07 -8.73 -9.56
N LEU A 338 -16.26 -7.59 -8.91
CA LEU A 338 -15.46 -6.38 -9.11
C LEU A 338 -14.52 -6.13 -7.92
N LYS A 339 -14.84 -6.71 -6.76
CA LYS A 339 -14.02 -6.69 -5.55
C LYS A 339 -14.37 -7.90 -4.68
N ALA A 340 -13.36 -8.67 -4.30
CA ALA A 340 -13.50 -9.77 -3.36
C ALA A 340 -13.74 -9.29 -1.91
N PRO A 341 -14.27 -10.17 -1.04
CA PRO A 341 -14.20 -10.03 0.41
C PRO A 341 -12.77 -9.77 0.91
N ALA A 342 -12.65 -9.13 2.07
CA ALA A 342 -11.35 -8.83 2.67
C ALA A 342 -10.54 -10.12 2.93
N GLY A 343 -9.34 -10.21 2.35
CA GLY A 343 -8.48 -11.39 2.46
C GLY A 343 -8.78 -12.50 1.45
N TYR A 344 -9.55 -12.24 0.38
CA TYR A 344 -9.85 -13.19 -0.70
C TYR A 344 -9.44 -12.63 -2.07
N GLN A 345 -9.15 -13.50 -3.04
CA GLN A 345 -8.89 -13.09 -4.44
C GLN A 345 -10.22 -12.86 -5.16
N ALA A 346 -10.25 -11.93 -6.12
CA ALA A 346 -11.42 -11.71 -6.97
C ALA A 346 -11.51 -12.79 -8.05
N SER A 347 -12.74 -13.21 -8.37
CA SER A 347 -13.01 -14.18 -9.43
C SER A 347 -13.17 -13.50 -10.80
N ASP A 348 -12.34 -13.88 -11.77
CA ASP A 348 -12.49 -13.45 -13.17
C ASP A 348 -13.68 -14.12 -13.90
N LYS A 349 -14.36 -15.08 -13.25
CA LYS A 349 -15.52 -15.76 -13.84
C LYS A 349 -16.71 -14.81 -14.00
N ILE A 350 -17.43 -14.96 -15.11
CA ILE A 350 -18.71 -14.30 -15.34
C ILE A 350 -19.82 -15.31 -15.01
N TYR A 351 -20.58 -15.04 -13.96
CA TYR A 351 -21.68 -15.86 -13.50
C TYR A 351 -22.97 -15.49 -14.22
N THR A 352 -23.92 -16.44 -14.32
CA THR A 352 -25.17 -16.25 -15.05
C THR A 352 -26.40 -16.57 -14.20
N VAL A 353 -27.46 -15.80 -14.41
CA VAL A 353 -28.78 -16.02 -13.84
C VAL A 353 -29.85 -15.66 -14.87
N THR A 354 -30.94 -16.43 -14.93
CA THR A 354 -32.10 -16.11 -15.77
C THR A 354 -33.32 -15.93 -14.87
N THR A 355 -33.99 -14.78 -14.96
CA THR A 355 -35.22 -14.51 -14.21
C THR A 355 -36.39 -15.25 -14.85
N SER A 356 -37.08 -16.08 -14.07
CA SER A 356 -38.29 -16.80 -14.51
C SER A 356 -39.48 -16.59 -13.56
N ALA A 357 -39.22 -16.21 -12.30
CA ALA A 357 -40.25 -15.86 -11.34
C ALA A 357 -40.40 -14.34 -11.19
N GLN A 358 -41.65 -13.87 -11.24
CA GLN A 358 -42.06 -12.50 -10.86
C GLN A 358 -42.25 -12.43 -9.33
N GLY A 359 -42.07 -11.24 -8.76
CA GLY A 359 -42.13 -11.01 -7.31
C GLY A 359 -40.90 -11.52 -6.56
N GLU A 360 -41.10 -11.86 -5.29
CA GLU A 360 -40.05 -12.06 -4.27
C GLU A 360 -39.26 -13.38 -4.37
N THR A 361 -39.62 -14.27 -5.30
CA THR A 361 -38.90 -15.54 -5.49
C THR A 361 -37.52 -15.26 -6.08
N VAL A 362 -36.48 -15.52 -5.30
CA VAL A 362 -35.09 -15.31 -5.70
C VAL A 362 -34.71 -16.30 -6.81
N ASN A 363 -34.38 -15.75 -7.97
CA ASN A 363 -33.74 -16.48 -9.05
C ASN A 363 -32.24 -16.56 -8.70
N TRP A 364 -31.78 -17.71 -8.19
CA TRP A 364 -30.38 -17.88 -7.80
C TRP A 364 -29.46 -18.02 -9.02
N VAL A 365 -28.24 -17.49 -8.90
CA VAL A 365 -27.15 -17.76 -9.86
C VAL A 365 -26.97 -19.26 -10.05
N SER A 366 -26.91 -19.71 -11.30
CA SER A 366 -27.01 -21.13 -11.66
C SER A 366 -25.92 -21.64 -12.59
N GLY A 367 -25.12 -20.76 -13.22
CA GLY A 367 -24.03 -21.16 -14.09
C GLY A 367 -22.92 -20.12 -14.26
N VAL A 368 -21.92 -20.49 -15.04
CA VAL A 368 -20.79 -19.62 -15.43
C VAL A 368 -20.73 -19.55 -16.96
N ALA A 369 -20.69 -18.33 -17.50
CA ALA A 369 -20.66 -18.05 -18.93
C ALA A 369 -19.43 -18.70 -19.62
N GLY A 370 -19.58 -19.06 -20.90
CA GLY A 370 -18.55 -19.79 -21.65
C GLY A 370 -18.21 -21.20 -21.14
N SER A 371 -18.91 -21.74 -20.13
CA SER A 371 -18.58 -23.02 -19.48
C SER A 371 -19.79 -23.93 -19.26
N SER A 372 -19.53 -25.20 -18.90
CA SER A 372 -20.54 -26.14 -18.42
C SER A 372 -20.62 -26.23 -16.88
N GLU A 373 -20.07 -25.26 -16.15
CA GLU A 373 -20.06 -25.22 -14.69
C GLU A 373 -21.43 -24.78 -14.16
N THR A 374 -22.04 -25.62 -13.32
CA THR A 374 -23.32 -25.35 -12.66
C THR A 374 -23.10 -24.86 -11.23
N ILE A 375 -23.70 -23.72 -10.86
CA ILE A 375 -23.67 -23.17 -9.51
C ILE A 375 -24.88 -23.69 -8.72
N THR A 376 -24.63 -24.30 -7.57
CA THR A 376 -25.68 -24.84 -6.67
C THR A 376 -26.03 -23.80 -5.61
N ASP A 377 -27.32 -23.59 -5.36
CA ASP A 377 -27.88 -22.65 -4.36
C ASP A 377 -27.36 -21.21 -4.48
N GLY A 378 -26.87 -20.80 -5.66
CA GLY A 378 -26.23 -19.51 -5.88
C GLY A 378 -24.87 -19.33 -5.20
N LYS A 379 -24.22 -20.41 -4.71
CA LYS A 379 -22.98 -20.32 -3.95
C LYS A 379 -21.75 -20.09 -4.84
N ILE A 380 -21.14 -18.92 -4.70
CA ILE A 380 -19.92 -18.51 -5.41
C ILE A 380 -18.75 -18.48 -4.43
N GLY A 381 -17.85 -19.46 -4.55
CA GLY A 381 -16.64 -19.57 -3.75
C GLY A 381 -15.50 -18.66 -4.23
N ASN A 382 -14.78 -17.99 -3.32
CA ASN A 382 -13.46 -17.40 -3.62
C ASN A 382 -12.37 -18.11 -2.84
N THR A 383 -11.19 -18.19 -3.46
CA THR A 383 -9.94 -18.56 -2.79
C THR A 383 -9.48 -17.44 -1.87
N VAL A 384 -8.87 -17.81 -0.74
CA VAL A 384 -8.17 -16.87 0.14
C VAL A 384 -7.07 -16.16 -0.66
N ALA A 385 -6.85 -14.88 -0.39
CA ALA A 385 -5.80 -14.09 -1.00
C ALA A 385 -4.43 -14.74 -0.76
N GLY A 386 -3.63 -14.87 -1.81
CA GLY A 386 -2.26 -15.32 -1.67
C GLY A 386 -1.49 -14.36 -0.76
N ALA A 387 -0.62 -14.89 0.09
CA ALA A 387 0.11 -14.06 1.04
C ALA A 387 1.12 -13.15 0.34
N SER A 388 1.28 -11.94 0.86
CA SER A 388 2.47 -11.13 0.62
C SER A 388 3.59 -11.56 1.55
N ILE A 389 4.80 -11.66 1.02
CA ILE A 389 6.04 -11.75 1.81
C ILE A 389 6.88 -10.51 1.56
N THR A 390 7.39 -9.92 2.66
CA THR A 390 8.34 -8.81 2.63
C THR A 390 9.61 -9.22 3.36
N TRP A 391 10.76 -9.05 2.73
CA TRP A 391 12.08 -9.24 3.33
C TRP A 391 13.00 -8.09 3.00
N ALA A 392 14.00 -7.86 3.83
CA ALA A 392 14.97 -6.77 3.65
C ALA A 392 16.39 -7.32 3.68
N LYS A 393 17.18 -6.93 2.69
CA LYS A 393 18.61 -7.18 2.62
C LYS A 393 19.35 -6.12 3.42
N VAL A 394 20.05 -6.52 4.46
CA VAL A 394 20.81 -5.61 5.34
C VAL A 394 22.27 -6.05 5.51
N ALA A 395 23.08 -5.21 6.14
CA ALA A 395 24.42 -5.57 6.60
C ALA A 395 24.38 -6.29 7.95
N ASP A 396 25.40 -7.11 8.26
CA ASP A 396 25.56 -7.78 9.56
C ASP A 396 25.50 -6.78 10.73
N GLY A 397 24.62 -7.05 11.70
CA GLY A 397 24.31 -6.17 12.83
C GLY A 397 23.22 -5.10 12.59
N ASN A 398 22.73 -4.93 11.36
CA ASN A 398 21.63 -4.00 11.02
C ASN A 398 20.26 -4.70 10.90
N ASP A 399 20.11 -5.91 11.44
CA ASP A 399 18.92 -6.76 11.36
C ASP A 399 17.98 -6.61 12.57
N ASN A 400 17.99 -5.44 13.23
CA ASN A 400 17.18 -5.13 14.41
C ASN A 400 16.52 -3.74 14.29
N GLY A 401 15.33 -3.58 14.86
CA GLY A 401 14.56 -2.34 14.82
C GLY A 401 13.76 -2.17 13.52
N THR A 402 14.03 -1.09 12.78
CA THR A 402 13.37 -0.76 11.50
C THR A 402 14.44 -0.54 10.43
N VAL A 403 14.23 -1.07 9.23
CA VAL A 403 15.18 -0.90 8.12
C VAL A 403 15.18 0.56 7.67
N THR A 404 16.31 1.25 7.90
CA THR A 404 16.54 2.63 7.45
C THR A 404 17.47 2.71 6.24
N LYS A 405 18.17 1.62 5.93
CA LYS A 405 19.04 1.47 4.76
C LYS A 405 19.16 -0.02 4.41
N GLY A 406 18.54 -0.45 3.31
CA GLY A 406 18.80 -1.75 2.72
C GLY A 406 20.11 -1.78 1.92
N LEU A 407 20.49 -2.95 1.44
CA LEU A 407 21.60 -3.14 0.51
C LEU A 407 21.07 -3.46 -0.89
N SER A 408 21.41 -2.64 -1.87
CA SER A 408 20.99 -2.82 -3.26
C SER A 408 21.69 -3.96 -3.98
N GLY A 409 21.05 -4.44 -5.03
CA GLY A 409 21.66 -5.32 -6.02
C GLY A 409 21.80 -6.79 -5.59
N SER A 410 21.11 -7.20 -4.52
CA SER A 410 20.93 -8.64 -4.26
C SER A 410 19.90 -9.24 -5.22
N GLU A 411 20.14 -10.48 -5.65
CA GLU A 411 19.14 -11.29 -6.35
C GLU A 411 18.78 -12.50 -5.50
N TRP A 412 17.52 -12.91 -5.55
CA TRP A 412 16.97 -13.99 -4.74
C TRP A 412 16.33 -15.08 -5.58
N THR A 413 16.49 -16.33 -5.16
CA THR A 413 15.73 -17.47 -5.68
C THR A 413 14.59 -17.78 -4.71
N LEU A 414 13.36 -17.50 -5.11
CA LEU A 414 12.15 -17.93 -4.41
C LEU A 414 11.61 -19.21 -5.06
N THR A 415 11.37 -20.26 -4.27
CA THR A 415 10.93 -21.56 -4.80
C THR A 415 9.74 -22.11 -4.01
N LYS A 416 8.61 -22.41 -4.68
CA LYS A 416 7.51 -23.22 -4.10
C LYS A 416 7.91 -24.69 -4.18
N LYS A 417 7.97 -25.38 -3.04
CA LYS A 417 8.20 -26.84 -3.00
C LYS A 417 7.02 -27.59 -3.61
N ALA A 418 7.28 -28.74 -4.23
CA ALA A 418 6.25 -29.64 -4.72
C ALA A 418 5.39 -30.19 -3.55
N SER A 419 4.09 -30.36 -3.78
CA SER A 419 3.16 -30.90 -2.77
C SER A 419 1.98 -31.61 -3.45
N GLY A 420 1.83 -32.91 -3.20
CA GLY A 420 0.80 -33.71 -3.87
C GLY A 420 0.99 -33.72 -5.40
N THR A 421 0.07 -33.09 -6.13
CA THR A 421 0.12 -32.91 -7.59
C THR A 421 0.80 -31.61 -8.03
N ASP A 422 1.03 -30.64 -7.13
CA ASP A 422 1.73 -29.40 -7.46
C ASP A 422 3.21 -29.70 -7.73
N GLN A 423 3.68 -29.37 -8.93
CA GLN A 423 5.10 -29.40 -9.25
C GLN A 423 5.85 -28.22 -8.61
N GLN A 424 7.14 -28.41 -8.38
CA GLN A 424 8.05 -27.36 -7.92
C GLN A 424 8.11 -26.21 -8.93
N LYS A 425 8.04 -24.96 -8.44
CA LYS A 425 8.20 -23.75 -9.26
C LYS A 425 9.25 -22.85 -8.61
N SER A 426 10.08 -22.19 -9.40
CA SER A 426 11.18 -21.34 -8.94
C SER A 426 11.26 -20.05 -9.73
N TRP A 427 11.58 -18.96 -9.06
CA TRP A 427 11.60 -17.60 -9.60
C TRP A 427 12.85 -16.87 -9.12
N ILE A 428 13.49 -16.12 -10.03
CA ILE A 428 14.52 -15.15 -9.67
C ILE A 428 13.86 -13.79 -9.45
N ILE A 429 13.98 -13.27 -8.23
CA ILE A 429 13.54 -11.95 -7.80
C ILE A 429 14.76 -11.03 -7.80
N GLN A 430 14.65 -9.89 -8.49
CA GLN A 430 15.69 -8.86 -8.55
C GLN A 430 15.21 -7.64 -7.76
N ASP A 431 16.15 -6.95 -7.10
CA ASP A 431 15.91 -5.75 -6.27
C ASP A 431 15.34 -4.61 -7.13
N ASN A 432 14.13 -4.15 -6.80
CA ASN A 432 13.47 -3.08 -7.53
C ASN A 432 13.69 -1.73 -6.84
N THR A 433 14.55 -0.92 -7.44
CA THR A 433 14.93 0.40 -6.91
C THR A 433 14.09 1.56 -7.47
N TYR A 434 13.04 1.28 -8.26
CA TYR A 434 12.18 2.30 -8.85
C TYR A 434 11.07 2.75 -7.87
N ALA A 435 11.43 3.66 -6.96
CA ALA A 435 10.48 4.33 -6.08
C ALA A 435 9.38 5.09 -6.85
N VAL A 436 8.12 4.99 -6.40
CA VAL A 436 6.98 5.69 -7.03
C VAL A 436 7.06 7.18 -6.78
N THR A 437 7.10 7.96 -7.87
CA THR A 437 7.09 9.43 -7.83
C THR A 437 5.69 10.02 -8.01
N GLY A 438 4.78 9.31 -8.69
CA GLY A 438 3.41 9.75 -8.87
C GLY A 438 2.53 8.80 -9.67
N VAL A 439 1.23 9.07 -9.69
CA VAL A 439 0.22 8.37 -10.48
C VAL A 439 -0.43 9.37 -11.43
N THR A 440 -0.75 8.94 -12.64
CA THR A 440 -1.52 9.70 -13.63
C THR A 440 -2.72 8.88 -14.05
N VAL A 441 -3.85 9.54 -14.35
CA VAL A 441 -5.07 8.87 -14.82
C VAL A 441 -5.44 9.42 -16.19
N THR A 442 -5.77 8.52 -17.12
CA THR A 442 -6.17 8.84 -18.49
C THR A 442 -7.55 8.26 -18.83
N ASP A 443 -8.20 8.85 -19.83
CA ASP A 443 -9.36 8.25 -20.49
C ASP A 443 -8.94 7.14 -21.48
N LYS A 444 -9.95 6.56 -22.14
CA LYS A 444 -9.80 5.55 -23.21
C LYS A 444 -8.96 6.01 -24.41
N ASP A 445 -8.77 7.31 -24.61
CA ASP A 445 -7.99 7.88 -25.72
C ASP A 445 -6.56 8.22 -25.27
N GLY A 446 -6.17 7.82 -24.04
CA GLY A 446 -4.84 8.03 -23.46
C GLY A 446 -4.59 9.46 -22.97
N LYS A 447 -5.62 10.31 -22.92
CA LYS A 447 -5.49 11.70 -22.49
C LYS A 447 -5.65 11.82 -20.98
N THR A 448 -4.77 12.58 -20.33
CA THR A 448 -4.85 12.82 -18.87
C THR A 448 -6.17 13.49 -18.48
N VAL A 449 -6.86 12.89 -17.51
CA VAL A 449 -8.14 13.38 -16.97
C VAL A 449 -7.94 13.83 -15.52
N THR A 450 -8.47 15.01 -15.20
CA THR A 450 -8.60 15.51 -13.81
C THR A 450 -10.06 15.84 -13.46
N ALA A 451 -10.91 16.00 -14.47
CA ALA A 451 -12.35 16.12 -14.32
C ALA A 451 -13.08 15.52 -15.53
N LEU A 452 -14.27 14.99 -15.29
CA LEU A 452 -15.14 14.34 -16.26
C LEU A 452 -16.58 14.83 -16.05
N THR A 453 -17.32 15.04 -17.14
CA THR A 453 -18.78 15.23 -17.07
C THR A 453 -19.46 14.02 -17.70
N MET A 454 -20.40 13.44 -16.97
CA MET A 454 -21.20 12.27 -17.36
C MET A 454 -22.69 12.60 -17.25
N THR A 455 -23.53 11.82 -17.91
CA THR A 455 -24.98 11.79 -17.69
C THR A 455 -25.34 10.59 -16.79
N GLU A 456 -26.45 10.65 -16.05
CA GLU A 456 -26.99 9.49 -15.32
C GLU A 456 -27.15 8.28 -16.27
N GLY A 457 -26.59 7.13 -15.86
CA GLY A 457 -26.53 5.91 -16.65
C GLY A 457 -25.37 5.81 -17.65
N ASP A 458 -24.54 6.86 -17.83
CA ASP A 458 -23.33 6.77 -18.63
C ASP A 458 -22.24 5.94 -17.91
N THR A 459 -21.42 5.23 -18.68
CA THR A 459 -20.20 4.56 -18.22
C THR A 459 -18.97 5.09 -18.95
N THR A 460 -17.79 5.02 -18.32
CA THR A 460 -16.50 5.21 -19.00
C THR A 460 -15.41 4.31 -18.39
N GLY A 461 -14.33 4.09 -19.13
CA GLY A 461 -13.09 3.52 -18.60
C GLY A 461 -12.09 4.62 -18.25
N LEU A 462 -11.45 4.51 -17.09
CA LEU A 462 -10.23 5.24 -16.74
C LEU A 462 -9.07 4.24 -16.62
N THR A 463 -7.87 4.67 -17.00
CA THR A 463 -6.63 3.89 -16.84
C THR A 463 -5.67 4.68 -15.97
N ALA A 464 -4.99 4.01 -15.04
CA ALA A 464 -3.93 4.63 -14.23
C ALA A 464 -2.56 4.17 -14.72
N LYS A 465 -1.60 5.09 -14.67
CA LYS A 465 -0.18 4.84 -14.97
C LYS A 465 0.69 5.39 -13.86
N VAL A 466 1.58 4.56 -13.34
CA VAL A 466 2.50 4.88 -12.25
C VAL A 466 3.84 5.32 -12.83
N THR A 467 4.44 6.36 -12.25
CA THR A 467 5.72 6.94 -12.71
C THR A 467 6.80 6.72 -11.65
N PRO A 468 8.03 6.27 -12.02
CA PRO A 468 8.48 5.89 -13.36
C PRO A 468 7.87 4.57 -13.85
N ALA A 469 8.02 4.26 -15.14
CA ALA A 469 7.47 3.04 -15.74
C ALA A 469 8.10 1.74 -15.19
N GLY A 470 9.32 1.81 -14.62
CA GLY A 470 9.97 0.71 -13.91
C GLY A 470 9.42 0.46 -12.49
N ALA A 471 8.57 1.34 -11.96
CA ALA A 471 7.89 1.11 -10.68
C ALA A 471 6.64 0.23 -10.85
N SER A 472 6.16 -0.36 -9.76
CA SER A 472 4.93 -1.16 -9.76
C SER A 472 3.74 -0.35 -10.30
N GLN A 473 3.09 -0.88 -11.35
CA GLN A 473 1.97 -0.24 -12.03
C GLN A 473 0.60 -0.53 -11.39
N SER A 474 0.57 -1.40 -10.37
CA SER A 474 -0.66 -1.75 -9.66
C SER A 474 -1.23 -0.55 -8.88
N VAL A 475 -2.54 -0.33 -9.00
CA VAL A 475 -3.25 0.74 -8.30
C VAL A 475 -4.51 0.25 -7.58
N THR A 476 -4.94 0.98 -6.56
CA THR A 476 -6.24 0.86 -5.90
C THR A 476 -7.13 2.03 -6.29
N TRP A 477 -8.35 1.74 -6.73
CA TRP A 477 -9.37 2.74 -7.09
C TRP A 477 -10.39 2.93 -5.94
N ILE A 478 -10.83 4.17 -5.72
CA ILE A 478 -11.76 4.56 -4.65
C ILE A 478 -12.67 5.70 -5.14
N SER A 479 -13.99 5.63 -4.91
CA SER A 479 -14.89 6.78 -5.03
C SER A 479 -15.16 7.44 -3.67
N SER A 480 -15.26 8.77 -3.64
CA SER A 480 -15.70 9.53 -2.46
C SER A 480 -17.21 9.53 -2.24
N VAL A 481 -18.01 9.33 -3.30
CA VAL A 481 -19.49 9.27 -3.22
C VAL A 481 -20.01 8.22 -4.22
N PRO A 482 -19.92 6.91 -3.89
CA PRO A 482 -20.39 5.82 -4.73
C PRO A 482 -21.85 5.94 -5.24
N THR A 483 -22.72 6.63 -4.51
CA THR A 483 -24.13 6.85 -4.87
C THR A 483 -24.35 7.92 -5.95
N VAL A 484 -23.31 8.70 -6.28
CA VAL A 484 -23.30 9.69 -7.37
C VAL A 484 -22.54 9.13 -8.56
N ALA A 485 -21.29 8.71 -8.35
CA ALA A 485 -20.53 7.93 -9.32
C ALA A 485 -19.54 7.01 -8.58
N ASP A 486 -19.37 5.79 -9.06
CA ASP A 486 -18.45 4.81 -8.44
C ASP A 486 -17.47 4.22 -9.47
N VAL A 487 -16.41 3.59 -8.98
CA VAL A 487 -15.31 3.03 -9.77
C VAL A 487 -15.01 1.59 -9.37
N ASN A 488 -14.81 0.71 -10.35
CA ASN A 488 -14.40 -0.68 -10.13
C ASN A 488 -12.86 -0.83 -10.06
N ALA A 489 -12.38 -2.02 -9.67
CA ALA A 489 -10.94 -2.28 -9.54
C ALA A 489 -10.13 -2.12 -10.85
N SER A 490 -10.80 -2.21 -12.01
CA SER A 490 -10.19 -1.99 -13.33
C SER A 490 -10.24 -0.54 -13.82
N GLY A 491 -10.77 0.40 -13.01
CA GLY A 491 -10.92 1.81 -13.38
C GLY A 491 -12.19 2.14 -14.19
N GLY A 492 -13.12 1.20 -14.35
CA GLY A 492 -14.43 1.47 -14.96
C GLY A 492 -15.31 2.30 -14.03
N VAL A 493 -15.82 3.43 -14.51
CA VAL A 493 -16.63 4.41 -13.77
C VAL A 493 -18.07 4.43 -14.28
N MET A 494 -19.04 4.44 -13.36
CA MET A 494 -20.48 4.53 -13.63
C MET A 494 -21.07 5.77 -12.95
N ALA A 495 -21.99 6.46 -13.62
CA ALA A 495 -22.74 7.61 -13.12
C ALA A 495 -24.18 7.23 -12.71
N TYR A 496 -24.54 7.40 -11.43
CA TYR A 496 -25.84 6.98 -10.88
C TYR A 496 -26.87 8.10 -10.73
N SER A 497 -26.45 9.24 -10.18
CA SER A 497 -27.35 10.34 -9.86
C SER A 497 -26.66 11.69 -10.02
N ALA A 498 -27.41 12.71 -10.42
CA ALA A 498 -26.89 14.06 -10.65
C ALA A 498 -26.19 14.62 -9.39
N GLY A 499 -24.95 15.08 -9.55
CA GLY A 499 -24.10 15.46 -8.42
C GLY A 499 -22.62 15.44 -8.78
N GLN A 500 -21.76 15.41 -7.76
CA GLN A 500 -20.30 15.34 -7.93
C GLN A 500 -19.67 14.28 -7.01
N ALA A 501 -18.76 13.47 -7.55
CA ALA A 501 -17.94 12.51 -6.81
C ALA A 501 -16.46 12.66 -7.21
N THR A 502 -15.54 12.25 -6.34
CA THR A 502 -14.10 12.22 -6.64
C THR A 502 -13.63 10.77 -6.69
N ILE A 503 -13.12 10.36 -7.86
CA ILE A 503 -12.47 9.07 -8.09
C ILE A 503 -10.97 9.24 -7.81
N LYS A 504 -10.38 8.36 -7.02
CA LYS A 504 -8.96 8.36 -6.63
C LYS A 504 -8.29 7.06 -7.06
N ALA A 505 -7.13 7.15 -7.72
CA ALA A 505 -6.27 6.01 -8.03
C ALA A 505 -4.96 6.15 -7.26
N CYS A 506 -4.63 5.22 -6.37
CA CYS A 506 -3.41 5.23 -5.56
C CYS A 506 -2.49 4.06 -5.93
N ALA A 507 -1.17 4.27 -5.98
CA ALA A 507 -0.22 3.19 -6.20
C ALA A 507 -0.26 2.17 -5.04
N VAL A 508 -0.22 0.88 -5.34
CA VAL A 508 -0.23 -0.19 -4.31
C VAL A 508 1.07 -0.19 -3.49
N SER A 509 2.21 0.10 -4.12
CA SER A 509 3.51 0.16 -3.46
C SER A 509 3.75 1.44 -2.65
N ASP A 510 2.97 2.51 -2.87
CA ASP A 510 2.92 3.69 -2.01
C ASP A 510 1.53 4.34 -2.10
N ALA A 511 0.67 4.01 -1.15
CA ALA A 511 -0.70 4.52 -1.07
C ALA A 511 -0.81 6.03 -0.79
N THR A 512 0.31 6.73 -0.54
CA THR A 512 0.35 8.21 -0.49
C THR A 512 0.40 8.83 -1.89
N LYS A 513 0.87 8.10 -2.91
CA LYS A 513 0.96 8.56 -4.30
C LYS A 513 -0.33 8.24 -5.02
N CYS A 514 -1.13 9.28 -5.32
CA CYS A 514 -2.41 9.09 -5.97
C CYS A 514 -2.73 10.19 -6.99
N ALA A 515 -3.52 9.83 -8.00
CA ALA A 515 -4.23 10.75 -8.88
C ALA A 515 -5.70 10.90 -8.43
N GLN A 516 -6.34 12.00 -8.84
CA GLN A 516 -7.76 12.28 -8.57
C GLN A 516 -8.46 12.76 -9.84
N VAL A 517 -9.69 12.29 -10.04
CA VAL A 517 -10.61 12.70 -11.10
C VAL A 517 -11.93 13.13 -10.48
N ILE A 518 -12.36 14.36 -10.74
CA ILE A 518 -13.67 14.87 -10.35
C ILE A 518 -14.71 14.44 -11.39
N VAL A 519 -15.70 13.64 -11.00
CA VAL A 519 -16.81 13.22 -11.86
C VAL A 519 -18.04 14.05 -11.53
N THR A 520 -18.55 14.80 -12.49
CA THR A 520 -19.82 15.54 -12.40
C THR A 520 -20.88 14.83 -13.22
N VAL A 521 -21.96 14.40 -12.58
CA VAL A 521 -23.08 13.70 -13.21
C VAL A 521 -24.23 14.69 -13.45
N LYS A 522 -24.86 14.61 -14.63
CA LYS A 522 -26.01 15.42 -15.07
C LYS A 522 -27.21 14.54 -15.42
N THR A 523 -28.41 15.09 -15.37
CA THR A 523 -29.62 14.40 -15.86
C THR A 523 -29.60 14.26 -17.40
N PRO A 524 -30.25 13.24 -17.98
CA PRO A 524 -30.32 13.07 -19.43
C PRO A 524 -31.19 14.13 -20.10
N ALA A 525 -30.67 14.76 -21.16
CA ALA A 525 -31.44 15.65 -22.01
C ALA A 525 -32.40 14.87 -22.91
N VAL A 526 -33.66 15.27 -22.98
CA VAL A 526 -34.69 14.63 -23.81
C VAL A 526 -35.22 15.60 -24.87
N ASN A 527 -35.17 15.19 -26.13
CA ASN A 527 -35.63 15.98 -27.27
C ASN A 527 -37.15 15.98 -27.36
N SER A 528 -37.78 14.82 -27.22
CA SER A 528 -39.24 14.65 -27.23
C SER A 528 -39.67 13.41 -26.45
N ILE A 529 -40.94 13.41 -26.05
CA ILE A 529 -41.65 12.26 -25.48
C ILE A 529 -43.09 12.31 -26.00
N GLU A 530 -43.61 11.18 -26.44
CA GLU A 530 -45.03 10.98 -26.83
C GLU A 530 -45.58 9.71 -26.17
N ILE A 531 -46.90 9.65 -26.00
CA ILE A 531 -47.62 8.45 -25.54
C ILE A 531 -48.28 7.79 -26.74
N ARG A 532 -48.22 6.45 -26.78
CA ARG A 532 -48.90 5.60 -27.78
C ARG A 532 -49.80 4.56 -27.10
N ASP A 533 -50.90 4.22 -27.75
CA ASP A 533 -51.83 3.18 -27.31
C ASP A 533 -51.35 1.75 -27.68
N GLU A 534 -52.17 0.75 -27.37
CA GLU A 534 -51.94 -0.66 -27.71
C GLU A 534 -51.90 -0.95 -29.23
N ASN A 535 -52.44 -0.03 -30.05
CA ASN A 535 -52.39 -0.09 -31.52
C ASN A 535 -51.22 0.74 -32.09
N ASN A 536 -50.33 1.22 -31.23
CA ASN A 536 -49.17 2.06 -31.56
C ASN A 536 -49.54 3.43 -32.19
N GLN A 537 -50.75 3.93 -31.94
CA GLN A 537 -51.20 5.27 -32.35
C GLN A 537 -50.84 6.30 -31.28
N THR A 538 -50.36 7.49 -31.69
CA THR A 538 -50.08 8.60 -30.78
C THR A 538 -51.38 9.07 -30.10
N VAL A 539 -51.33 9.25 -28.79
CA VAL A 539 -52.47 9.70 -27.98
C VAL A 539 -52.18 11.11 -27.46
N GLU A 540 -53.05 12.06 -27.77
CA GLU A 540 -52.84 13.47 -27.46
C GLU A 540 -53.33 13.81 -26.04
N ALA A 541 -52.78 14.87 -25.44
CA ALA A 541 -53.18 15.32 -24.10
C ALA A 541 -54.63 15.83 -24.02
N SER A 542 -55.31 16.03 -25.15
CA SER A 542 -56.75 16.27 -25.24
C SER A 542 -57.59 15.01 -25.02
N ASP A 543 -57.05 13.84 -25.34
CA ASP A 543 -57.83 12.63 -25.55
C ASP A 543 -58.24 12.00 -24.22
N THR A 544 -59.32 11.22 -24.24
CA THR A 544 -59.85 10.51 -23.08
C THR A 544 -60.06 9.03 -23.42
N LEU A 545 -59.12 8.21 -22.99
CA LEU A 545 -59.21 6.75 -23.04
C LEU A 545 -60.26 6.27 -22.03
N ASN A 546 -61.19 5.39 -22.43
CA ASN A 546 -62.22 4.86 -21.53
C ASN A 546 -61.92 3.41 -21.17
N MET A 547 -62.01 3.07 -19.89
CA MET A 547 -61.84 1.70 -19.38
C MET A 547 -62.80 1.41 -18.23
N LYS A 548 -62.85 0.14 -17.78
CA LYS A 548 -63.66 -0.28 -16.64
C LYS A 548 -62.82 -0.48 -15.38
N THR A 549 -63.46 -0.40 -14.22
CA THR A 549 -62.88 -0.86 -12.95
C THR A 549 -62.43 -2.33 -13.08
N GLY A 550 -61.21 -2.64 -12.66
CA GLY A 550 -60.56 -3.93 -12.83
C GLY A 550 -60.04 -4.24 -14.24
N GLY A 551 -60.27 -3.36 -15.23
CA GLY A 551 -59.66 -3.46 -16.56
C GLY A 551 -58.24 -2.89 -16.61
N ALA A 552 -57.47 -3.27 -17.64
CA ALA A 552 -56.13 -2.73 -17.90
C ALA A 552 -55.95 -2.33 -19.37
N VAL A 553 -55.11 -1.33 -19.64
CA VAL A 553 -54.68 -0.90 -20.99
C VAL A 553 -53.18 -0.62 -20.97
N ASN A 554 -52.48 -1.03 -22.03
CA ASN A 554 -51.04 -0.81 -22.17
C ASN A 554 -50.78 0.51 -22.90
N LEU A 555 -50.04 1.43 -22.28
CA LEU A 555 -49.51 2.63 -22.93
C LEU A 555 -48.00 2.51 -23.13
N THR A 556 -47.50 2.96 -24.26
CA THR A 556 -46.06 2.99 -24.58
C THR A 556 -45.57 4.41 -24.70
N ALA A 557 -44.40 4.72 -24.13
CA ALA A 557 -43.79 6.04 -24.23
C ALA A 557 -42.64 5.97 -25.23
N VAL A 558 -42.73 6.74 -26.31
CA VAL A 558 -41.66 6.87 -27.29
C VAL A 558 -40.89 8.14 -26.94
N VAL A 559 -39.59 7.98 -26.67
CA VAL A 559 -38.70 9.04 -26.20
C VAL A 559 -37.59 9.22 -27.23
N ASP A 560 -37.20 10.46 -27.51
CA ASP A 560 -35.97 10.76 -28.27
C ASP A 560 -34.94 11.44 -27.35
N PRO A 561 -33.72 10.87 -27.17
CA PRO A 561 -33.25 9.59 -27.71
C PRO A 561 -33.81 8.38 -26.96
N ALA A 562 -34.15 7.30 -27.69
CA ALA A 562 -34.84 6.10 -27.19
C ALA A 562 -34.10 5.30 -26.09
N LYS A 563 -32.85 5.68 -25.76
CA LYS A 563 -32.10 5.16 -24.61
C LYS A 563 -32.68 5.64 -23.27
N VAL A 564 -33.28 6.83 -23.23
CA VAL A 564 -33.88 7.38 -22.00
C VAL A 564 -35.26 6.76 -21.80
N LYS A 565 -35.46 6.03 -20.70
CA LYS A 565 -36.76 5.42 -20.37
C LYS A 565 -37.68 6.46 -19.74
N ALA A 566 -38.97 6.38 -20.07
CA ALA A 566 -39.99 7.17 -19.41
C ALA A 566 -40.47 6.47 -18.14
N VAL A 567 -40.65 7.24 -17.08
CA VAL A 567 -41.31 6.82 -15.84
C VAL A 567 -42.77 7.28 -15.89
N TRP A 568 -43.70 6.40 -15.57
CA TRP A 568 -45.14 6.69 -15.61
C TRP A 568 -45.69 7.05 -14.24
N SER A 569 -46.69 7.93 -14.21
CA SER A 569 -47.44 8.28 -13.00
C SER A 569 -48.91 8.59 -13.30
N SER A 570 -49.76 8.46 -12.29
CA SER A 570 -51.19 8.75 -12.37
C SER A 570 -51.54 9.92 -11.45
N SER A 571 -52.32 10.89 -11.94
CA SER A 571 -52.73 12.05 -11.15
C SER A 571 -53.73 11.70 -10.02
N ASN A 572 -54.31 10.50 -10.05
CA ASN A 572 -55.17 9.95 -9.01
C ASN A 572 -55.18 8.41 -9.06
N PRO A 573 -54.20 7.74 -8.42
CA PRO A 573 -54.11 6.27 -8.37
C PRO A 573 -55.35 5.55 -7.84
N LYS A 574 -56.26 6.25 -7.14
CA LYS A 574 -57.54 5.68 -6.69
C LYS A 574 -58.52 5.44 -7.83
N ILE A 575 -58.44 6.22 -8.91
CA ILE A 575 -59.29 6.08 -10.10
C ILE A 575 -58.64 5.10 -11.07
N ALA A 576 -57.37 5.32 -11.43
CA ALA A 576 -56.56 4.33 -12.16
C ALA A 576 -55.10 4.40 -11.72
N THR A 577 -54.46 3.25 -11.50
CA THR A 577 -53.01 3.14 -11.33
C THR A 577 -52.32 3.06 -12.69
N VAL A 578 -51.00 3.31 -12.72
CA VAL A 578 -50.15 2.98 -13.87
C VAL A 578 -48.83 2.38 -13.35
N ASN A 579 -48.35 1.31 -13.98
CA ASN A 579 -47.03 0.77 -13.67
C ASN A 579 -45.96 1.77 -14.15
N ALA A 580 -45.13 2.21 -13.22
CA ALA A 580 -44.12 3.25 -13.43
C ALA A 580 -43.05 2.91 -14.49
N ALA A 581 -42.79 1.63 -14.79
CA ALA A 581 -41.79 1.20 -15.76
C ALA A 581 -42.41 0.71 -17.09
N SER A 582 -43.57 0.05 -17.06
CA SER A 582 -44.16 -0.59 -18.24
C SER A 582 -45.31 0.19 -18.90
N GLY A 583 -45.87 1.21 -18.24
CA GLY A 583 -46.98 2.01 -18.79
C GLY A 583 -48.34 1.31 -18.80
N VAL A 584 -48.46 0.14 -18.15
CA VAL A 584 -49.74 -0.56 -17.97
C VAL A 584 -50.62 0.23 -17.00
N VAL A 585 -51.74 0.76 -17.49
CA VAL A 585 -52.75 1.48 -16.71
C VAL A 585 -53.83 0.50 -16.27
N THR A 586 -54.23 0.52 -15.00
CA THR A 586 -55.28 -0.36 -14.45
C THR A 586 -56.36 0.48 -13.76
N GLY A 587 -57.63 0.27 -14.12
CA GLY A 587 -58.77 0.95 -13.51
C GLY A 587 -59.07 0.43 -12.11
N VAL A 588 -59.16 1.32 -11.12
CA VAL A 588 -59.30 0.99 -9.68
C VAL A 588 -60.66 1.42 -9.13
N ASP A 589 -61.17 2.59 -9.51
CA ASP A 589 -62.47 3.12 -9.08
C ASP A 589 -63.00 4.12 -10.13
N THR A 590 -64.28 4.45 -10.07
CA THR A 590 -64.93 5.36 -11.03
C THR A 590 -64.34 6.78 -11.01
N GLY A 591 -64.25 7.40 -12.19
CA GLY A 591 -63.84 8.79 -12.32
C GLY A 591 -63.01 9.08 -13.56
N THR A 592 -62.31 10.21 -13.58
CA THR A 592 -61.35 10.58 -14.65
C THR A 592 -60.03 11.02 -14.03
N VAL A 593 -58.92 10.59 -14.63
CA VAL A 593 -57.56 10.78 -14.15
C VAL A 593 -56.62 11.10 -15.32
N THR A 594 -55.51 11.78 -15.06
CA THR A 594 -54.46 12.01 -16.08
C THR A 594 -53.29 11.07 -15.82
N ILE A 595 -52.92 10.28 -16.83
CA ILE A 595 -51.70 9.48 -16.83
C ILE A 595 -50.59 10.30 -17.49
N THR A 596 -49.40 10.27 -16.91
CA THR A 596 -48.22 11.04 -17.33
C THR A 596 -47.07 10.09 -17.58
N ALA A 597 -46.36 10.25 -18.70
CA ALA A 597 -45.04 9.68 -18.94
C ALA A 597 -43.99 10.79 -18.80
N LYS A 598 -42.90 10.56 -18.07
CA LYS A 598 -41.78 11.52 -17.90
C LYS A 598 -40.45 10.90 -18.29
N ALA A 599 -39.69 11.53 -19.16
CA ALA A 599 -38.31 11.16 -19.47
C ALA A 599 -37.42 12.40 -19.38
N GLY A 600 -36.34 12.31 -18.61
CA GLY A 600 -35.45 13.45 -18.34
C GLY A 600 -36.22 14.66 -17.80
N ASP A 601 -36.13 15.78 -18.51
CA ASP A 601 -36.82 17.04 -18.24
C ASP A 601 -38.23 17.15 -18.87
N LYS A 602 -38.64 16.20 -19.73
CA LYS A 602 -39.89 16.28 -20.51
C LYS A 602 -40.98 15.33 -20.06
N THR A 603 -42.24 15.71 -20.31
CA THR A 603 -43.44 14.92 -20.02
C THR A 603 -44.41 14.87 -21.20
N ALA A 604 -45.17 13.78 -21.28
CA ALA A 604 -46.36 13.62 -22.11
C ALA A 604 -47.53 13.14 -21.22
N THR A 605 -48.77 13.43 -21.58
CA THR A 605 -49.95 13.11 -20.76
C THR A 605 -51.15 12.65 -21.59
N VAL A 606 -52.05 11.89 -20.97
CA VAL A 606 -53.34 11.43 -21.53
C VAL A 606 -54.40 11.36 -20.43
N ARG A 607 -55.68 11.63 -20.73
CA ARG A 607 -56.77 11.37 -19.76
C ARG A 607 -57.28 9.94 -19.88
N VAL A 608 -57.57 9.33 -18.75
CA VAL A 608 -58.18 8.01 -18.62
C VAL A 608 -59.44 8.15 -17.78
N ARG A 609 -60.56 7.62 -18.27
CA ARG A 609 -61.85 7.58 -17.58
C ARG A 609 -62.21 6.14 -17.24
N VAL A 610 -62.48 5.91 -15.96
CA VAL A 610 -62.81 4.59 -15.40
C VAL A 610 -64.29 4.58 -15.01
N THR A 611 -64.99 3.49 -15.32
CA THR A 611 -66.41 3.29 -14.99
C THR A 611 -66.68 1.91 -14.39
N ASP A 612 -67.66 1.83 -13.50
CA ASP A 612 -68.07 0.61 -12.79
C ASP A 612 -69.54 0.27 -13.09
N ASP A 613 -69.95 -0.98 -12.85
CA ASP A 613 -71.32 -1.45 -13.05
C ASP A 613 -72.14 -1.60 -11.75
N GLN A 614 -71.58 -1.29 -10.58
CA GLN A 614 -72.28 -1.33 -9.28
C GLN A 614 -73.03 -0.04 -8.91
N ASN A 615 -72.97 1.01 -9.73
CA ASN A 615 -73.67 2.28 -9.53
C ASN A 615 -74.73 2.56 -10.63
N THR A 616 -75.66 3.45 -10.32
CA THR A 616 -76.63 4.02 -11.25
C THR A 616 -76.29 5.50 -11.49
N LEU A 617 -75.98 5.87 -12.73
CA LEU A 617 -75.85 7.26 -13.14
C LEU A 617 -77.24 7.83 -13.47
N VAL A 618 -77.68 8.81 -12.68
CA VAL A 618 -78.94 9.53 -12.90
C VAL A 618 -78.63 10.86 -13.59
N TYR A 619 -78.99 10.98 -14.85
CA TYR A 619 -78.88 12.23 -15.61
C TYR A 619 -80.21 13.00 -15.52
N VAL A 620 -80.15 14.29 -15.20
CA VAL A 620 -81.31 15.18 -15.12
C VAL A 620 -81.13 16.33 -16.10
N LYS A 621 -82.05 16.47 -17.06
CA LYS A 621 -82.03 17.59 -18.01
C LYS A 621 -82.27 18.89 -17.25
N LYS A 622 -81.46 19.93 -17.47
CA LYS A 622 -81.55 21.20 -16.71
C LYS A 622 -82.93 21.86 -16.76
N SER A 623 -83.70 21.65 -17.83
CA SER A 623 -85.08 22.12 -17.94
C SER A 623 -86.02 21.56 -16.85
N VAL A 624 -85.69 20.41 -16.25
CA VAL A 624 -86.46 19.76 -15.17
C VAL A 624 -86.33 20.52 -13.85
N VAL A 625 -85.14 21.08 -13.58
CA VAL A 625 -84.81 21.86 -12.36
C VAL A 625 -84.63 23.35 -12.67
N SER A 626 -85.29 23.82 -13.74
CA SER A 626 -85.12 25.19 -14.25
C SER A 626 -85.59 26.23 -13.24
N GLY A 627 -84.69 27.13 -12.86
CA GLY A 627 -84.95 28.20 -11.88
C GLY A 627 -84.55 27.84 -10.45
N TRP A 628 -84.01 26.64 -10.20
CA TRP A 628 -83.34 26.31 -8.95
C TRP A 628 -81.90 26.85 -8.98
N ASN A 629 -81.42 27.41 -7.87
CA ASN A 629 -80.05 27.91 -7.76
C ASN A 629 -79.01 26.79 -7.59
N ASP A 630 -79.48 25.64 -7.11
CA ASP A 630 -78.73 24.46 -6.74
C ASP A 630 -79.68 23.24 -6.92
N ALA A 631 -79.15 22.04 -7.15
CA ALA A 631 -79.95 20.86 -7.41
C ALA A 631 -79.36 19.62 -6.74
N TRP A 632 -80.20 18.92 -5.98
CA TRP A 632 -79.83 17.74 -5.21
C TRP A 632 -80.77 16.59 -5.53
N LEU A 633 -80.21 15.40 -5.73
CA LEU A 633 -80.94 14.14 -5.80
C LEU A 633 -81.07 13.57 -4.38
N TYR A 634 -82.30 13.37 -3.93
CA TYR A 634 -82.64 12.81 -2.61
C TYR A 634 -83.22 11.41 -2.78
N TYR A 635 -82.47 10.38 -2.37
CA TYR A 635 -82.84 8.98 -2.57
C TYR A 635 -82.96 8.20 -1.26
N GLY A 636 -83.82 7.18 -1.24
CA GLY A 636 -84.12 6.40 -0.05
C GLY A 636 -84.14 4.90 -0.29
N VAL A 637 -83.64 4.14 0.69
CA VAL A 637 -83.76 2.68 0.74
C VAL A 637 -84.94 2.32 1.66
N LYS A 638 -86.01 1.78 1.08
CA LYS A 638 -87.24 1.42 1.83
C LYS A 638 -87.13 -0.02 2.32
N ASN A 639 -87.05 -0.23 3.64
CA ASN A 639 -87.36 -1.48 4.37
C ASN A 639 -86.92 -1.44 5.86
N THR A 640 -87.56 -0.63 6.71
CA THR A 640 -87.85 -0.86 8.16
C THR A 640 -88.35 0.44 8.81
N SER A 641 -88.67 0.43 10.11
CA SER A 641 -89.26 1.55 10.89
C SER A 641 -88.45 2.86 10.96
N ALA A 642 -87.38 2.99 10.20
CA ALA A 642 -86.58 4.20 10.03
C ALA A 642 -86.02 4.25 8.60
N ASP A 643 -86.85 4.61 7.63
CA ASP A 643 -86.42 4.82 6.24
C ASP A 643 -85.30 5.87 6.20
N LYS A 644 -84.10 5.46 5.76
CA LYS A 644 -82.94 6.34 5.66
C LYS A 644 -82.83 6.88 4.23
N TRP A 645 -82.89 8.20 4.12
CA TRP A 645 -82.75 8.94 2.86
C TRP A 645 -81.49 9.80 2.88
N THR A 646 -80.91 10.04 1.70
CA THR A 646 -79.61 10.71 1.52
C THR A 646 -79.70 11.70 0.36
N PHE A 647 -79.13 12.89 0.54
CA PHE A 647 -78.94 13.89 -0.53
C PHE A 647 -77.58 13.69 -1.23
N VAL A 648 -77.56 13.81 -2.55
CA VAL A 648 -76.37 13.83 -3.42
C VAL A 648 -76.50 15.04 -4.35
N HIS A 649 -75.44 15.83 -4.48
CA HIS A 649 -75.43 17.00 -5.36
C HIS A 649 -75.48 16.58 -6.85
N LEU A 650 -76.19 17.33 -7.69
CA LEU A 650 -76.25 17.10 -9.13
C LEU A 650 -75.17 17.92 -9.85
N GLU A 651 -74.09 17.25 -10.25
CA GLU A 651 -72.95 17.85 -10.93
C GLU A 651 -73.23 18.17 -12.40
N GLN A 652 -72.45 19.10 -12.98
CA GLN A 652 -72.51 19.39 -14.40
C GLN A 652 -72.08 18.17 -15.23
N SER A 653 -72.90 17.75 -16.20
CA SER A 653 -72.57 16.60 -17.05
C SER A 653 -71.55 16.94 -18.17
N CYS A 654 -71.16 15.93 -18.95
CA CYS A 654 -70.24 16.05 -20.10
C CYS A 654 -70.71 17.00 -21.21
N ASN A 655 -71.97 17.44 -21.16
CA ASN A 655 -72.55 18.46 -22.01
C ASN A 655 -73.29 19.50 -21.14
N THR A 656 -73.65 20.64 -21.73
CA THR A 656 -74.26 21.76 -21.01
C THR A 656 -75.69 21.54 -20.55
N ASP A 657 -76.39 20.54 -21.11
CA ASP A 657 -77.84 20.43 -21.07
C ASP A 657 -78.35 19.54 -19.94
N TYR A 658 -77.48 18.66 -19.43
CA TYR A 658 -77.76 17.74 -18.32
C TYR A 658 -76.89 18.06 -17.11
N LEU A 659 -77.47 17.84 -15.94
CA LEU A 659 -76.75 17.54 -14.70
C LEU A 659 -76.73 16.01 -14.51
N TYR A 660 -75.87 15.50 -13.64
CA TYR A 660 -75.88 14.09 -13.26
C TYR A 660 -75.50 13.89 -11.80
N ALA A 661 -75.99 12.80 -11.21
CA ALA A 661 -75.54 12.30 -9.93
C ALA A 661 -75.27 10.79 -10.05
N GLU A 662 -74.27 10.32 -9.32
CA GLU A 662 -73.99 8.90 -9.18
C GLU A 662 -74.53 8.42 -7.84
N VAL A 663 -75.30 7.34 -7.86
CA VAL A 663 -75.88 6.73 -6.66
C VAL A 663 -75.67 5.21 -6.68
N PRO A 664 -75.65 4.54 -5.52
CA PRO A 664 -75.56 3.08 -5.47
C PRO A 664 -76.67 2.42 -6.31
N ARG A 665 -76.38 1.29 -6.95
CA ARG A 665 -77.35 0.59 -7.78
C ARG A 665 -78.45 -0.04 -6.93
N LEU A 666 -79.65 0.53 -6.99
CA LEU A 666 -80.79 0.15 -6.14
C LEU A 666 -81.88 -0.60 -6.92
N GLY A 667 -82.57 -1.51 -6.21
CA GLY A 667 -83.65 -2.32 -6.76
C GLY A 667 -85.01 -1.59 -6.87
N GLY A 668 -85.96 -2.27 -7.53
CA GLY A 668 -87.30 -1.77 -7.90
C GLY A 668 -88.18 -1.16 -6.79
N SER A 669 -87.87 -1.43 -5.53
CA SER A 669 -88.61 -0.96 -4.35
C SER A 669 -88.13 0.38 -3.78
N ASN A 670 -86.97 0.85 -4.22
CA ASN A 670 -86.33 2.08 -3.75
C ASN A 670 -86.59 3.22 -4.74
N GLY A 671 -86.53 4.46 -4.28
CA GLY A 671 -86.80 5.61 -5.15
C GLY A 671 -86.04 6.87 -4.74
N PHE A 672 -86.15 7.88 -5.60
CA PHE A 672 -85.56 9.19 -5.42
C PHE A 672 -86.49 10.30 -5.92
N VAL A 673 -86.23 11.50 -5.42
CA VAL A 673 -86.82 12.77 -5.84
C VAL A 673 -85.69 13.80 -5.96
N LEU A 674 -85.97 14.96 -6.55
CA LEU A 674 -85.02 16.07 -6.60
C LEU A 674 -85.49 17.20 -5.70
N HIS A 675 -84.55 18.00 -5.19
CA HIS A 675 -84.78 19.15 -4.32
C HIS A 675 -83.76 20.26 -4.62
N ASP A 676 -84.10 21.52 -4.33
CA ASP A 676 -83.24 22.69 -4.58
C ASP A 676 -82.27 23.03 -3.44
N ALA A 677 -82.23 22.20 -2.39
CA ALA A 677 -81.33 22.34 -1.25
C ALA A 677 -80.96 20.99 -0.61
N ASN A 678 -79.82 20.94 0.07
CA ASN A 678 -79.27 19.74 0.72
C ASN A 678 -79.98 19.27 2.02
N ASN A 679 -81.16 19.80 2.32
CA ASN A 679 -81.95 19.46 3.51
C ASN A 679 -83.45 19.60 3.24
N ASN A 680 -84.28 18.89 4.01
CA ASN A 680 -85.73 18.83 3.81
C ASN A 680 -86.54 19.95 4.51
N ALA A 681 -85.87 20.92 5.15
CA ALA A 681 -86.52 21.92 6.01
C ALA A 681 -86.49 23.35 5.43
N SER A 682 -85.59 23.63 4.49
CA SER A 682 -85.34 24.98 3.96
C SER A 682 -86.17 25.37 2.74
N SER A 683 -86.86 24.42 2.10
CA SER A 683 -87.60 24.66 0.85
C SER A 683 -88.79 23.71 0.67
N THR A 684 -89.74 24.13 -0.19
CA THR A 684 -90.87 23.31 -0.66
C THR A 684 -90.72 22.86 -2.12
N ASN A 685 -89.60 23.17 -2.77
CA ASN A 685 -89.35 22.88 -4.19
C ASN A 685 -88.84 21.44 -4.38
N TRP A 686 -89.78 20.50 -4.41
CA TRP A 686 -89.50 19.10 -4.72
C TRP A 686 -89.90 18.78 -6.17
N TRP A 687 -89.16 17.89 -6.83
CA TRP A 687 -89.53 17.32 -8.12
C TRP A 687 -89.56 15.79 -8.02
N PRO A 688 -90.64 15.09 -8.43
CA PRO A 688 -91.86 15.57 -9.10
C PRO A 688 -92.95 16.02 -8.09
N GLY A 689 -92.58 16.88 -7.13
CA GLY A 689 -93.35 17.27 -5.94
C GLY A 689 -94.82 17.62 -6.19
N GLY A 690 -95.67 17.18 -5.26
CA GLY A 690 -97.13 17.33 -5.32
C GLY A 690 -97.90 16.06 -5.71
N THR A 691 -97.22 15.01 -6.17
CA THR A 691 -97.82 13.73 -6.59
C THR A 691 -97.84 12.63 -5.53
N GLY A 692 -97.02 12.76 -4.47
CA GLY A 692 -96.82 11.71 -3.47
C GLY A 692 -96.13 10.45 -4.01
N LYS A 693 -95.36 10.57 -5.10
CA LYS A 693 -94.67 9.47 -5.77
C LYS A 693 -93.20 9.79 -6.05
N ASP A 694 -92.36 8.79 -5.85
CA ASP A 694 -90.92 8.85 -6.14
C ASP A 694 -90.63 8.40 -7.59
N VAL A 695 -89.47 8.78 -8.12
CA VAL A 695 -88.87 8.08 -9.26
C VAL A 695 -88.22 6.81 -8.73
N MET A 696 -88.70 5.65 -9.16
CA MET A 696 -88.22 4.36 -8.68
C MET A 696 -86.94 3.96 -9.39
N PHE A 697 -85.97 3.45 -8.64
CA PHE A 697 -84.87 2.69 -9.24
C PHE A 697 -85.39 1.37 -9.81
N ASN A 698 -84.61 0.76 -10.70
CA ASN A 698 -84.98 -0.46 -11.43
C ASN A 698 -83.77 -1.32 -11.77
N ASN A 699 -82.72 -1.26 -10.94
CA ASN A 699 -81.47 -2.00 -11.10
C ASN A 699 -80.72 -1.74 -12.44
N ARG A 700 -80.93 -0.58 -13.05
CA ARG A 700 -80.21 -0.13 -14.26
C ARG A 700 -78.92 0.61 -13.90
N THR A 701 -77.96 0.61 -14.82
CA THR A 701 -76.72 1.42 -14.69
C THR A 701 -76.92 2.89 -15.06
N ILE A 702 -77.95 3.23 -15.84
CA ILE A 702 -78.25 4.60 -16.28
C ILE A 702 -79.76 4.86 -16.20
N ILE A 703 -80.13 6.06 -15.72
CA ILE A 703 -81.49 6.61 -15.75
C ILE A 703 -81.41 8.05 -16.26
N VAL A 704 -82.08 8.38 -17.36
CA VAL A 704 -82.13 9.74 -17.91
C VAL A 704 -83.52 10.38 -17.76
N ILE A 705 -83.55 11.53 -17.10
CA ILE A 705 -84.73 12.29 -16.72
C ILE A 705 -84.85 13.55 -17.60
N ASP A 706 -85.66 13.46 -18.66
CA ASP A 706 -86.06 14.59 -19.51
C ASP A 706 -87.34 15.27 -19.03
N SER A 707 -88.24 14.48 -18.45
CA SER A 707 -89.54 14.85 -17.87
C SER A 707 -90.02 13.71 -16.96
N TYR A 708 -91.09 13.92 -16.17
CA TYR A 708 -91.61 12.89 -15.26
C TYR A 708 -92.51 11.89 -16.02
N ASP A 709 -92.23 10.59 -15.90
CA ASP A 709 -93.13 9.52 -16.36
C ASP A 709 -93.76 8.79 -15.16
N ALA A 710 -95.08 8.86 -15.05
CA ALA A 710 -95.88 8.24 -13.99
C ALA A 710 -95.85 6.68 -14.01
N ASN A 711 -95.35 6.07 -15.09
CA ASN A 711 -95.11 4.63 -15.25
C ASN A 711 -93.64 4.25 -15.02
N ASN A 712 -92.79 5.21 -14.63
CA ASN A 712 -91.37 5.02 -14.35
C ASN A 712 -90.53 4.52 -15.54
N LYS A 713 -90.89 4.95 -16.76
CA LYS A 713 -90.15 4.62 -17.99
C LYS A 713 -89.20 5.76 -18.38
N TYR A 714 -87.96 5.63 -17.93
CA TYR A 714 -86.87 6.56 -18.24
C TYR A 714 -85.89 5.92 -19.23
N ALA A 715 -85.18 6.75 -20.00
CA ALA A 715 -84.21 6.27 -20.97
C ALA A 715 -82.96 5.69 -20.26
N GLU A 716 -82.36 4.67 -20.88
CA GLU A 716 -81.30 3.83 -20.30
C GLU A 716 -79.94 4.07 -20.97
N THR A 717 -79.89 4.99 -21.93
CA THR A 717 -78.69 5.37 -22.68
C THR A 717 -78.30 6.76 -22.21
N ALA A 718 -77.06 6.96 -21.76
CA ALA A 718 -76.58 8.28 -21.36
C ALA A 718 -76.71 9.29 -22.53
N PRO A 719 -76.97 10.58 -22.24
CA PRO A 719 -76.93 11.63 -23.25
C PRO A 719 -75.59 11.60 -24.00
N ALA A 720 -75.63 11.74 -25.33
CA ALA A 720 -74.44 11.61 -26.15
C ALA A 720 -73.36 12.64 -25.76
N CYS A 721 -72.23 12.16 -25.26
CA CYS A 721 -70.99 12.94 -25.17
C CYS A 721 -70.24 12.79 -26.50
N THR A 722 -70.16 13.82 -27.33
CA THR A 722 -69.13 13.91 -28.38
C THR A 722 -67.82 14.29 -27.68
N TYR A 723 -66.72 13.55 -27.76
CA TYR A 723 -66.21 12.79 -28.91
C TYR A 723 -66.15 11.24 -28.73
N VAL A 724 -66.46 10.55 -29.83
CA VAL A 724 -66.21 9.13 -30.18
C VAL A 724 -66.64 8.03 -29.18
N ALA A 725 -67.86 7.52 -29.40
CA ALA A 725 -68.15 6.09 -29.22
C ALA A 725 -69.28 5.66 -30.16
N ALA A 726 -68.92 5.14 -31.33
CA ALA A 726 -69.83 4.45 -32.24
C ALA A 726 -69.33 3.01 -32.46
N SER A 727 -69.60 2.13 -31.50
CA SER A 727 -69.22 0.71 -31.56
C SER A 727 -70.26 -0.20 -30.87
N ALA A 728 -71.52 -0.12 -31.33
CA ALA A 728 -72.58 -1.08 -30.96
C ALA A 728 -73.71 -1.16 -32.01
N ALA A 729 -73.36 -1.35 -33.28
CA ALA A 729 -74.31 -1.77 -34.31
C ALA A 729 -73.58 -2.62 -35.37
N ALA A 730 -74.24 -3.68 -35.85
CA ALA A 730 -73.77 -4.63 -36.87
C ALA A 730 -72.59 -5.56 -36.46
N ALA A 731 -72.94 -6.67 -35.81
CA ALA A 731 -72.40 -7.97 -36.17
C ALA A 731 -73.55 -8.81 -36.75
N GLN A 732 -73.26 -9.69 -37.73
CA GLN A 732 -74.21 -10.33 -38.68
C GLN A 732 -74.78 -9.32 -39.70
N ASP A 733 -74.54 -9.44 -41.01
CA ASP A 733 -74.70 -10.65 -41.83
C ASP A 733 -73.63 -10.80 -42.95
N ASP A 734 -73.73 -11.88 -43.73
CA ASP A 734 -72.67 -12.51 -44.54
C ASP A 734 -72.49 -11.99 -46.00
N ALA A 735 -71.33 -12.32 -46.59
CA ALA A 735 -70.98 -12.41 -48.01
C ALA A 735 -71.22 -11.25 -49.01
N ALA A 736 -70.13 -10.66 -49.54
CA ALA A 736 -69.69 -10.87 -50.95
C ALA A 736 -68.50 -9.99 -51.43
N GLN A 737 -67.43 -10.67 -51.89
CA GLN A 737 -66.51 -10.38 -53.02
C GLN A 737 -65.90 -8.98 -53.27
N ALA A 738 -64.54 -8.97 -53.32
CA ALA A 738 -63.62 -8.34 -54.31
C ALA A 738 -63.85 -6.87 -54.76
N ASP A 739 -62.81 -6.04 -54.92
CA ASP A 739 -61.61 -6.29 -55.75
C ASP A 739 -60.54 -5.16 -55.57
N VAL A 740 -59.38 -5.36 -56.21
CA VAL A 740 -58.31 -4.40 -56.56
C VAL A 740 -57.42 -3.84 -55.44
N ALA A 741 -56.18 -4.34 -55.44
CA ALA A 741 -55.03 -3.68 -54.82
C ALA A 741 -54.56 -2.45 -55.62
N ALA A 742 -54.37 -1.30 -54.97
CA ALA A 742 -53.39 -0.28 -55.36
C ALA A 742 -53.17 0.79 -54.27
N GLN A 743 -51.99 1.43 -54.28
CA GLN A 743 -51.64 2.71 -53.61
C GLN A 743 -51.21 2.67 -52.12
N ALA A 744 -50.10 1.97 -51.86
CA ALA A 744 -49.11 2.39 -50.87
C ALA A 744 -47.78 2.71 -51.56
N ALA A 745 -47.78 3.75 -52.40
CA ALA A 745 -46.59 4.28 -53.07
C ALA A 745 -46.83 5.74 -53.47
N GLU A 746 -46.24 6.69 -52.74
CA GLU A 746 -45.61 7.94 -53.23
C GLU A 746 -45.28 8.89 -52.07
N SER A 747 -44.10 8.73 -51.44
CA SER A 747 -43.41 9.85 -50.75
C SER A 747 -41.94 9.57 -50.35
N TRP A 748 -41.10 9.06 -51.26
CA TRP A 748 -39.64 9.40 -51.33
C TRP A 748 -38.96 8.86 -52.60
N ALA A 749 -39.45 9.30 -53.77
CA ALA A 749 -38.81 9.02 -55.07
C ALA A 749 -39.05 10.11 -56.14
N ARG A 750 -38.96 11.40 -55.76
CA ARG A 750 -38.72 12.55 -56.67
C ARG A 750 -37.90 13.56 -55.85
N LEU A 751 -36.71 14.02 -56.21
CA LEU A 751 -36.06 14.10 -57.54
C LEU A 751 -34.63 13.55 -57.49
N GLY A 752 -34.25 12.77 -58.50
CA GLY A 752 -32.86 12.43 -58.76
C GLY A 752 -32.55 12.43 -60.25
N GLY A 753 -31.53 13.19 -60.65
CA GLY A 753 -30.77 12.93 -61.89
C GLY A 753 -30.81 14.00 -63.00
N GLN A 754 -29.69 14.71 -63.16
CA GLN A 754 -29.10 14.93 -64.49
C GLN A 754 -27.57 15.13 -64.42
N VAL A 755 -26.87 14.65 -65.46
CA VAL A 755 -25.40 14.43 -65.63
C VAL A 755 -25.15 14.31 -67.17
N PRO A 756 -23.93 14.47 -67.78
CA PRO A 756 -22.58 14.72 -67.26
C PRO A 756 -21.78 15.85 -67.97
N GLY A 757 -20.47 15.99 -67.65
CA GLY A 757 -19.43 16.68 -68.44
C GLY A 757 -18.89 17.98 -67.82
N ASP A 758 -17.64 18.40 -68.02
CA ASP A 758 -16.43 17.79 -68.62
C ASP A 758 -15.19 18.65 -68.21
N GLU A 759 -13.95 18.13 -68.33
CA GLU A 759 -12.64 18.83 -68.17
C GLU A 759 -12.34 19.46 -66.76
N SER A 760 -11.11 19.55 -66.22
CA SER A 760 -9.75 19.08 -66.54
C SER A 760 -8.83 19.24 -65.30
N ALA A 761 -7.68 18.54 -65.26
CA ALA A 761 -6.33 18.91 -64.69
C ALA A 761 -6.21 19.79 -63.40
N GLU A 762 -5.23 19.63 -62.49
CA GLU A 762 -3.95 18.89 -62.48
C GLU A 762 -3.41 18.80 -61.02
N ASP A 763 -2.52 17.82 -60.76
CA ASP A 763 -1.41 17.82 -59.77
C ASP A 763 -1.63 18.08 -58.25
N ALA A 764 -0.94 17.42 -57.30
CA ALA A 764 -0.04 16.26 -57.38
C ALA A 764 0.14 15.55 -56.01
N GLU A 765 0.71 14.36 -56.09
CA GLU A 765 1.39 13.46 -55.13
C GLU A 765 1.91 14.06 -53.78
N ALA A 766 2.18 13.29 -52.71
CA ALA A 766 2.44 11.84 -52.57
C ALA A 766 1.99 11.34 -51.16
N ALA A 767 1.41 10.13 -51.05
CA ALA A 767 2.01 8.88 -50.54
C ALA A 767 2.57 8.93 -49.08
N GLY A 768 2.26 7.99 -48.18
CA GLY A 768 1.43 6.77 -48.24
C GLY A 768 1.12 6.26 -46.82
N SER A 769 -0.01 5.59 -46.54
CA SER A 769 -0.28 4.14 -46.75
C SER A 769 0.68 3.22 -45.98
N ALA A 770 0.30 2.17 -45.24
CA ALA A 770 -1.00 1.54 -44.91
C ALA A 770 -0.82 0.84 -43.53
N GLU A 771 -1.81 0.65 -42.65
CA GLU A 771 -3.01 -0.22 -42.70
C GLU A 771 -2.73 -1.74 -42.68
N MET A 772 -3.64 -2.50 -42.05
CA MET A 772 -3.70 -3.98 -41.89
C MET A 772 -2.70 -4.62 -40.90
N THR A 773 -3.00 -5.69 -40.16
CA THR A 773 -4.22 -6.55 -40.08
C THR A 773 -4.29 -7.27 -38.71
N ALA A 774 -5.47 -7.74 -38.31
CA ALA A 774 -5.60 -8.80 -37.31
C ALA A 774 -5.66 -10.18 -37.98
N ASP A 775 -5.07 -11.22 -37.36
CA ASP A 775 -5.69 -12.53 -37.01
C ASP A 775 -4.65 -13.63 -36.66
N LYS A 776 -5.09 -14.59 -35.83
CA LYS A 776 -4.60 -15.96 -35.59
C LYS A 776 -3.35 -16.25 -34.73
N ALA A 777 -3.36 -17.49 -34.22
CA ALA A 777 -2.59 -18.03 -33.09
C ALA A 777 -1.89 -19.37 -33.45
N ALA A 778 -1.14 -19.92 -32.48
CA ALA A 778 -0.18 -21.03 -32.56
C ALA A 778 1.13 -20.65 -33.30
N ASP A 779 2.31 -21.19 -32.96
CA ASP A 779 2.61 -22.46 -32.25
C ASP A 779 3.84 -22.32 -31.31
N GLU A 780 4.21 -23.41 -30.59
CA GLU A 780 5.29 -23.45 -29.59
C GLU A 780 6.71 -23.14 -30.12
N ALA A 781 7.50 -22.43 -29.31
CA ALA A 781 8.97 -22.48 -29.35
C ALA A 781 9.58 -22.11 -27.98
N GLU A 782 10.41 -23.01 -27.43
CA GLU A 782 11.39 -22.71 -26.38
C GLU A 782 12.38 -21.62 -26.84
N PRO A 783 12.86 -20.77 -25.92
CA PRO A 783 14.28 -20.43 -25.98
C PRO A 783 14.98 -20.44 -24.62
N ALA A 784 16.01 -21.26 -24.52
CA ALA A 784 17.17 -20.92 -23.71
C ALA A 784 18.12 -20.02 -24.53
N ASP A 785 18.44 -18.82 -24.04
CA ASP A 785 19.82 -18.37 -23.86
C ASP A 785 19.92 -17.09 -22.99
N SER A 786 21.10 -16.92 -22.43
CA SER A 786 21.62 -15.93 -21.49
C SER A 786 21.81 -14.51 -22.06
N GLY A 787 20.72 -13.73 -22.16
CA GLY A 787 20.81 -12.28 -22.28
C GLY A 787 20.95 -11.60 -20.90
N THR A 788 22.08 -10.94 -20.63
CA THR A 788 22.25 -10.12 -19.41
C THR A 788 21.41 -8.85 -19.48
N LEU A 789 20.22 -8.90 -18.87
CA LEU A 789 19.44 -7.72 -18.53
C LEU A 789 20.01 -7.14 -17.21
N SER A 790 20.79 -6.07 -17.30
CA SER A 790 21.20 -5.25 -16.14
C SER A 790 20.01 -4.54 -15.49
N ASP A 791 18.95 -4.36 -16.27
CA ASP A 791 17.73 -3.67 -15.93
C ASP A 791 16.66 -4.77 -15.90
N GLY A 792 16.18 -5.11 -14.70
CA GLY A 792 15.41 -6.34 -14.47
C GLY A 792 14.14 -6.48 -15.33
N ARG A 793 13.58 -7.70 -15.39
CA ARG A 793 12.37 -8.00 -16.17
C ARG A 793 11.26 -6.96 -15.91
N ALA A 794 10.62 -6.51 -16.98
CA ALA A 794 9.57 -5.51 -16.88
C ALA A 794 8.43 -6.01 -15.98
N LEU A 795 7.96 -5.19 -15.04
CA LEU A 795 6.94 -5.58 -14.05
C LEU A 795 5.62 -6.07 -14.67
N ALA A 796 5.33 -5.72 -15.92
CA ALA A 796 4.19 -6.24 -16.69
C ALA A 796 4.29 -7.76 -17.03
N GLU A 797 5.48 -8.35 -16.95
CA GLU A 797 5.72 -9.79 -17.12
C GLU A 797 5.48 -10.58 -15.82
N CYS A 798 5.17 -9.89 -14.72
CA CYS A 798 5.09 -10.44 -13.38
C CYS A 798 3.64 -10.53 -12.92
N GLY A 799 3.25 -11.62 -12.24
CA GLY A 799 1.89 -11.82 -11.75
C GLY A 799 1.59 -13.27 -11.38
N THR A 800 0.43 -13.53 -10.78
CA THR A 800 -0.01 -14.85 -10.31
C THR A 800 0.17 -15.95 -11.35
N ASP A 801 -0.34 -15.69 -12.56
CA ASP A 801 -0.46 -16.61 -13.68
C ASP A 801 0.66 -16.44 -14.72
N LYS A 802 1.62 -15.55 -14.42
CA LYS A 802 2.82 -15.36 -15.25
C LYS A 802 3.92 -16.32 -14.82
N ALA A 803 4.85 -16.58 -15.75
CA ALA A 803 6.05 -17.35 -15.49
C ALA A 803 6.95 -16.73 -14.40
N TYR A 804 6.80 -15.43 -14.13
CA TYR A 804 7.69 -14.67 -13.25
C TYR A 804 6.97 -14.07 -12.04
N ARG A 805 7.71 -14.00 -10.93
CA ARG A 805 7.43 -13.18 -9.75
C ARG A 805 8.54 -12.14 -9.65
N CYS A 806 8.20 -10.95 -9.17
CA CYS A 806 9.10 -9.79 -9.16
C CYS A 806 8.86 -8.96 -7.91
N ASP A 807 9.86 -8.16 -7.55
CA ASP A 807 9.76 -7.23 -6.44
C ASP A 807 8.88 -6.03 -6.81
N ILE A 808 7.78 -5.84 -6.08
CA ILE A 808 6.85 -4.72 -6.30
C ILE A 808 7.14 -3.51 -5.40
N ASN A 809 8.06 -3.65 -4.44
CA ASN A 809 8.53 -2.54 -3.63
C ASN A 809 9.55 -1.73 -4.45
N GLY A 810 9.63 -0.42 -4.23
CA GLY A 810 10.60 0.46 -4.89
C GLY A 810 11.73 0.91 -3.97
N THR A 811 11.82 0.34 -2.77
CA THR A 811 12.71 0.77 -1.70
C THR A 811 13.96 -0.08 -1.70
N GLU A 812 15.12 0.56 -1.88
CA GLU A 812 16.43 -0.08 -2.01
C GLU A 812 16.67 -1.21 -0.99
N GLY A 813 16.82 -2.45 -1.49
CA GLY A 813 17.09 -3.63 -0.67
C GLY A 813 15.91 -4.10 0.20
N ILE A 814 14.68 -3.60 0.00
CA ILE A 814 13.47 -4.12 0.65
C ILE A 814 12.56 -4.69 -0.43
N PHE A 815 12.35 -5.99 -0.38
CA PHE A 815 11.64 -6.77 -1.37
C PHE A 815 10.22 -7.06 -0.90
N THR A 816 9.24 -6.96 -1.80
CA THR A 816 7.88 -7.45 -1.57
C THR A 816 7.40 -8.27 -2.75
N VAL A 817 6.92 -9.49 -2.48
CA VAL A 817 6.26 -10.36 -3.46
C VAL A 817 4.87 -10.71 -2.96
N ASN A 818 3.85 -10.36 -3.76
CA ASN A 818 2.44 -10.59 -3.45
C ASN A 818 1.92 -11.92 -4.02
N ASP A 819 0.71 -12.29 -3.59
CA ASP A 819 -0.09 -13.37 -4.16
C ASP A 819 0.62 -14.73 -4.22
N LEU A 820 1.34 -15.06 -3.15
CA LEU A 820 1.86 -16.41 -2.94
C LEU A 820 0.72 -17.33 -2.48
N ALA A 821 0.36 -18.29 -3.33
CA ALA A 821 -0.62 -19.32 -2.98
C ALA A 821 -0.14 -20.17 -1.78
N ASP A 822 -1.07 -20.83 -1.09
CA ASP A 822 -0.75 -21.74 0.01
C ASP A 822 0.26 -22.83 -0.40
N GLY A 823 1.19 -23.13 0.51
CA GLY A 823 2.28 -24.08 0.30
C GLY A 823 3.57 -23.70 1.04
N THR A 824 4.59 -24.56 0.93
CA THR A 824 5.92 -24.33 1.53
C THR A 824 6.88 -23.77 0.49
N TYR A 825 7.63 -22.75 0.89
CA TYR A 825 8.55 -21.99 0.06
C TYR A 825 9.96 -21.94 0.67
N THR A 826 10.97 -21.86 -0.19
CA THR A 826 12.34 -21.53 0.20
C THR A 826 12.80 -20.25 -0.48
N LEU A 827 13.46 -19.38 0.28
CA LEU A 827 14.12 -18.16 -0.17
C LEU A 827 15.64 -18.33 0.03
N VAL A 828 16.41 -18.14 -1.04
CA VAL A 828 17.87 -18.29 -1.03
C VAL A 828 18.47 -17.10 -1.78
N GLU A 829 19.52 -16.49 -1.25
CA GLU A 829 20.24 -15.46 -2.00
C GLU A 829 21.00 -16.12 -3.16
N LYS A 830 20.90 -15.52 -4.35
CA LYS A 830 21.57 -15.95 -5.58
C LYS A 830 22.78 -15.06 -5.89
N THR A 831 22.63 -13.76 -5.68
CA THR A 831 23.67 -12.75 -5.92
C THR A 831 23.71 -11.85 -4.69
N ALA A 832 24.88 -11.71 -4.08
CA ALA A 832 25.09 -10.81 -2.96
C ALA A 832 25.22 -9.34 -3.42
N PRO A 833 24.90 -8.36 -2.59
CA PRO A 833 25.24 -6.95 -2.83
C PRO A 833 26.75 -6.76 -3.02
N ASN A 834 27.13 -5.79 -3.86
CA ASN A 834 28.54 -5.44 -4.06
C ASN A 834 29.21 -5.06 -2.73
N GLY A 835 30.34 -5.72 -2.43
CA GLY A 835 31.08 -5.53 -1.17
C GLY A 835 30.64 -6.45 -0.03
N TYR A 836 29.73 -7.40 -0.27
CA TYR A 836 29.26 -8.37 0.70
C TYR A 836 29.47 -9.81 0.21
N THR A 837 29.60 -10.76 1.13
CA THR A 837 29.74 -12.19 0.82
C THR A 837 28.38 -12.87 0.68
N LEU A 838 28.19 -13.65 -0.38
CA LEU A 838 26.94 -14.37 -0.66
C LEU A 838 26.45 -15.21 0.53
N ASN A 839 25.22 -14.93 0.97
CA ASN A 839 24.56 -15.66 2.03
C ASN A 839 23.82 -16.89 1.47
N ALA A 840 24.55 -18.00 1.33
CA ALA A 840 24.01 -19.29 0.88
C ALA A 840 23.01 -19.97 1.84
N THR A 841 22.47 -19.26 2.84
CA THR A 841 21.47 -19.79 3.78
C THR A 841 20.14 -20.01 3.08
N VAL A 842 19.56 -21.20 3.24
CA VAL A 842 18.21 -21.51 2.78
C VAL A 842 17.21 -21.17 3.88
N TYR A 843 16.41 -20.12 3.67
CA TYR A 843 15.34 -19.71 4.57
C TYR A 843 14.02 -20.34 4.14
N GLU A 844 13.31 -20.99 5.07
CA GLU A 844 12.07 -21.72 4.76
C GLU A 844 10.85 -21.10 5.45
N PHE A 845 9.76 -20.93 4.69
CA PHE A 845 8.49 -20.44 5.19
C PHE A 845 7.31 -21.18 4.57
N THR A 846 6.18 -21.18 5.26
CA THR A 846 4.92 -21.72 4.76
C THR A 846 3.91 -20.60 4.66
N VAL A 847 3.16 -20.59 3.56
CA VAL A 847 1.95 -19.79 3.38
C VAL A 847 0.75 -20.67 3.69
N THR A 848 -0.14 -20.22 4.56
CA THR A 848 -1.41 -20.89 4.87
C THR A 848 -2.47 -19.85 5.19
N GLY A 849 -3.61 -19.88 4.48
CA GLY A 849 -4.71 -18.93 4.68
C GLY A 849 -4.26 -17.47 4.57
N GLY A 850 -3.43 -17.16 3.56
CA GLY A 850 -2.93 -15.80 3.33
C GLY A 850 -1.87 -15.31 4.34
N LYS A 851 -1.39 -16.18 5.25
CA LYS A 851 -0.40 -15.83 6.28
C LYS A 851 0.94 -16.52 6.05
N VAL A 852 2.03 -15.74 6.04
CA VAL A 852 3.42 -16.23 6.06
C VAL A 852 3.82 -16.68 7.46
N THR A 853 4.45 -17.87 7.57
CA THR A 853 5.03 -18.38 8.83
C THR A 853 6.41 -18.99 8.57
N TRP A 854 7.44 -18.45 9.22
CA TRP A 854 8.82 -18.98 9.17
C TRP A 854 8.99 -20.17 10.12
N ALA A 855 8.92 -21.39 9.58
CA ALA A 855 8.95 -22.65 10.34
C ALA A 855 9.92 -23.66 9.71
N GLY A 856 10.67 -24.37 10.56
CA GLY A 856 11.81 -25.18 10.13
C GLY A 856 13.05 -24.34 9.78
N GLY A 857 14.16 -25.03 9.50
CA GLY A 857 15.37 -24.46 8.91
C GLY A 857 16.06 -23.32 9.69
N ALA A 858 16.90 -22.58 8.97
CA ALA A 858 17.41 -21.28 9.38
C ALA A 858 16.33 -20.21 9.16
N LYS A 859 16.33 -19.17 9.99
CA LYS A 859 15.29 -18.13 9.99
C LYS A 859 15.91 -16.74 9.89
N PRO A 860 15.24 -15.80 9.18
CA PRO A 860 15.61 -14.39 9.20
C PRO A 860 15.23 -13.74 10.54
N SER A 861 15.82 -12.58 10.82
CA SER A 861 15.44 -11.75 11.97
C SER A 861 14.14 -11.03 11.65
N ILE A 862 13.06 -11.32 12.40
CA ILE A 862 11.75 -10.70 12.15
C ILE A 862 11.67 -9.38 12.92
N LEU A 863 11.51 -8.28 12.19
CA LEU A 863 11.44 -6.92 12.72
C LEU A 863 10.06 -6.60 13.32
N THR A 864 9.95 -5.45 14.01
CA THR A 864 8.73 -5.04 14.71
C THR A 864 7.53 -4.77 13.79
N ASP A 865 7.78 -4.50 12.52
CA ASP A 865 6.77 -4.30 11.46
C ASP A 865 6.38 -5.62 10.74
N GLY A 866 7.04 -6.74 11.09
CA GLY A 866 6.86 -8.04 10.45
C GLY A 866 7.82 -8.33 9.29
N THR A 867 8.67 -7.37 8.89
CA THR A 867 9.66 -7.55 7.82
C THR A 867 10.72 -8.59 8.22
N ALA A 868 11.06 -9.50 7.31
CA ALA A 868 12.14 -10.46 7.49
C ALA A 868 13.50 -9.85 7.09
N ALA A 869 14.32 -9.43 8.05
CA ALA A 869 15.67 -8.94 7.78
C ALA A 869 16.66 -10.11 7.57
N ILE A 870 17.42 -10.04 6.47
CA ILE A 870 18.49 -10.99 6.12
C ILE A 870 19.80 -10.22 5.93
N ALA A 871 20.76 -10.51 6.81
CA ALA A 871 22.03 -9.84 6.88
C ALA A 871 23.14 -10.55 6.10
N ASP A 872 24.04 -9.78 5.46
CA ASP A 872 25.31 -10.29 4.93
C ASP A 872 26.49 -9.68 5.64
N LYS A 873 27.58 -10.45 5.63
CA LYS A 873 28.90 -10.01 6.05
C LYS A 873 29.57 -9.27 4.90
N PRO A 874 30.27 -8.15 5.17
CA PRO A 874 31.15 -7.54 4.19
C PRO A 874 32.20 -8.54 3.66
N THR A 875 32.67 -8.34 2.44
CA THR A 875 33.88 -9.03 1.94
C THR A 875 35.06 -8.76 2.88
N GLU A 876 35.95 -9.74 3.07
CA GLU A 876 37.14 -9.58 3.92
C GLU A 876 38.39 -10.01 3.15
N VAL A 877 39.24 -9.05 2.78
CA VAL A 877 40.55 -9.31 2.17
C VAL A 877 41.59 -9.44 3.28
N LYS A 878 42.24 -10.60 3.34
CA LYS A 878 43.17 -10.95 4.43
C LYS A 878 44.54 -11.37 3.92
N TRP A 879 45.58 -10.81 4.51
CA TRP A 879 46.96 -11.25 4.33
C TRP A 879 47.75 -11.03 5.61
N SER A 880 48.82 -11.80 5.82
CA SER A 880 49.82 -11.50 6.84
C SER A 880 51.12 -11.03 6.20
N LYS A 881 51.82 -10.16 6.92
CA LYS A 881 53.15 -9.68 6.57
C LYS A 881 54.17 -10.35 7.46
N ASN A 882 55.13 -11.06 6.85
CA ASN A 882 56.06 -11.93 7.56
C ASN A 882 57.53 -11.66 7.22
N ASP A 883 58.39 -12.21 8.06
CA ASP A 883 59.82 -12.41 7.88
C ASP A 883 60.09 -13.65 7.01
N ASN A 884 61.01 -13.55 6.06
CA ASN A 884 61.23 -14.59 5.04
C ASN A 884 61.99 -15.83 5.56
N LYS A 885 62.86 -15.69 6.57
CA LYS A 885 63.62 -16.79 7.18
C LYS A 885 62.83 -17.52 8.27
N THR A 886 62.15 -16.77 9.14
CA THR A 886 61.48 -17.31 10.34
C THR A 886 59.99 -17.55 10.16
N GLY A 887 59.34 -16.80 9.27
CA GLY A 887 57.88 -16.75 9.17
C GLY A 887 57.20 -15.96 10.31
N GLU A 888 57.94 -15.31 11.21
CA GLU A 888 57.35 -14.42 12.23
C GLU A 888 56.65 -13.21 11.58
N GLN A 889 55.59 -12.69 12.20
CA GLN A 889 54.84 -11.54 11.66
C GLN A 889 55.56 -10.22 11.93
N LEU A 890 55.46 -9.27 11.00
CA LEU A 890 56.19 -8.02 11.00
C LEU A 890 55.28 -6.80 10.99
N ALA A 891 55.42 -5.99 12.04
CA ALA A 891 54.70 -4.73 12.24
C ALA A 891 55.12 -3.62 11.26
N GLY A 892 54.19 -2.72 10.94
CA GLY A 892 54.47 -1.39 10.39
C GLY A 892 54.71 -1.33 8.88
N SER A 893 54.21 -2.33 8.13
CA SER A 893 54.12 -2.24 6.67
C SER A 893 52.92 -1.39 6.22
N GLN A 894 53.03 -0.79 5.03
CA GLN A 894 51.93 -0.04 4.40
C GLN A 894 51.69 -0.54 2.98
N TRP A 895 50.42 -0.51 2.57
CA TRP A 895 49.92 -1.16 1.37
C TRP A 895 49.01 -0.22 0.57
N LYS A 896 49.04 -0.40 -0.75
CA LYS A 896 48.09 0.18 -1.69
C LYS A 896 47.29 -0.94 -2.36
N ILE A 897 45.97 -0.81 -2.38
CA ILE A 897 45.03 -1.67 -3.09
C ILE A 897 44.37 -0.82 -4.17
N ALA A 898 44.74 -1.01 -5.44
CA ALA A 898 44.20 -0.25 -6.57
C ALA A 898 43.45 -1.17 -7.53
N ALA A 899 42.26 -0.80 -7.98
CA ALA A 899 41.50 -1.59 -8.96
C ALA A 899 42.27 -1.69 -10.29
N SER A 900 42.16 -2.84 -10.94
CA SER A 900 42.88 -3.16 -12.19
C SER A 900 41.97 -3.67 -13.31
N ASP A 901 40.66 -3.71 -13.06
CA ASP A 901 39.59 -4.08 -13.98
C ASP A 901 38.96 -2.88 -14.72
N GLY A 902 39.62 -1.72 -14.70
CA GLY A 902 39.17 -0.49 -15.34
C GLY A 902 38.43 0.48 -14.41
N ARG A 903 38.11 0.09 -13.18
CA ARG A 903 37.68 1.01 -12.13
C ARG A 903 38.85 1.86 -11.62
N THR A 904 38.53 2.98 -10.96
CA THR A 904 39.51 3.92 -10.40
C THR A 904 39.68 3.78 -8.89
N ASP A 905 39.04 2.79 -8.26
CA ASP A 905 39.08 2.59 -6.81
C ASP A 905 40.53 2.41 -6.33
N THR A 906 40.96 3.21 -5.36
CA THR A 906 42.29 3.10 -4.75
C THR A 906 42.15 3.25 -3.24
N PHE A 907 42.75 2.33 -2.50
CA PHE A 907 42.78 2.31 -1.06
C PHE A 907 44.20 2.25 -0.54
N CYS A 908 44.45 2.90 0.59
CA CYS A 908 45.71 2.83 1.33
C CYS A 908 45.44 2.19 2.69
N VAL A 909 46.30 1.26 3.10
CA VAL A 909 46.17 0.51 4.36
C VAL A 909 47.50 0.57 5.09
N ALA A 910 47.47 0.87 6.39
CA ALA A 910 48.60 0.70 7.30
C ALA A 910 48.23 -0.30 8.38
N ASP A 911 49.26 -0.98 8.90
CA ASP A 911 49.16 -1.91 10.03
C ASP A 911 48.48 -1.21 11.23
N ASN A 912 47.51 -1.89 11.84
CA ASN A 912 46.74 -1.37 12.96
C ASN A 912 46.97 -2.27 14.19
N ILE A 913 47.61 -1.74 15.23
CA ILE A 913 48.05 -2.53 16.38
C ILE A 913 47.37 -2.00 17.64
N GLY A 914 46.52 -2.83 18.25
CA GLY A 914 45.75 -2.45 19.45
C GLY A 914 44.91 -1.18 19.27
N GLY A 915 44.34 -0.98 18.07
CA GLY A 915 43.52 0.18 17.73
C GLY A 915 44.30 1.46 17.37
N GLN A 916 45.63 1.42 17.30
CA GLN A 916 46.44 2.49 16.72
C GLN A 916 46.93 2.10 15.32
N SER A 917 46.45 2.81 14.31
CA SER A 917 46.92 2.65 12.93
C SER A 917 48.13 3.55 12.67
N ASP A 918 49.14 2.99 12.01
CA ASP A 918 50.30 3.77 11.57
C ASP A 918 49.89 4.89 10.60
N LYS A 919 50.53 6.05 10.69
CA LYS A 919 50.29 7.16 9.76
C LYS A 919 50.67 6.73 8.33
N ILE A 920 49.70 6.73 7.42
CA ILE A 920 49.94 6.46 5.99
C ILE A 920 50.70 7.63 5.37
N ASP A 921 51.85 7.36 4.75
CA ASP A 921 52.67 8.39 4.12
C ASP A 921 52.32 8.54 2.64
N GLY A 922 51.59 9.61 2.29
CA GLY A 922 51.35 10.01 0.90
C GLY A 922 50.23 9.22 0.19
N CYS A 923 49.14 8.90 0.88
CA CYS A 923 47.98 8.23 0.27
C CYS A 923 47.40 9.03 -0.90
N ASP A 924 47.19 8.36 -2.04
CA ASP A 924 46.58 8.90 -3.25
C ASP A 924 45.17 8.31 -3.52
N GLY A 925 44.55 7.72 -2.50
CA GLY A 925 43.20 7.15 -2.53
C GLY A 925 42.49 7.27 -1.17
N THR A 926 41.59 6.33 -0.88
CA THR A 926 40.83 6.29 0.38
C THR A 926 41.61 5.52 1.45
N GLU A 927 41.76 6.07 2.66
CA GLU A 927 42.31 5.32 3.78
C GLU A 927 41.34 4.20 4.19
N ALA A 928 41.74 2.95 4.03
CA ALA A 928 40.98 1.78 4.42
C ALA A 928 41.52 1.24 5.76
N LYS A 929 40.60 1.02 6.70
CA LYS A 929 40.95 0.54 8.03
C LYS A 929 41.32 -0.95 8.00
N ASP A 930 42.49 -1.25 8.52
CA ASP A 930 42.81 -2.60 8.96
C ASP A 930 42.00 -2.98 10.22
N SER A 931 41.20 -4.03 10.07
CA SER A 931 40.26 -4.53 11.08
C SER A 931 40.78 -5.73 11.86
N ASP A 932 41.97 -6.25 11.53
CA ASP A 932 42.74 -7.03 12.48
C ASP A 932 43.50 -6.04 13.38
N GLU A 933 43.78 -6.44 14.63
CA GLU A 933 44.59 -5.64 15.56
C GLU A 933 45.91 -6.34 15.93
N THR A 934 46.20 -7.44 15.24
CA THR A 934 47.40 -8.26 15.41
C THR A 934 48.51 -7.74 14.50
N ALA A 935 49.66 -7.39 15.07
CA ALA A 935 50.81 -6.87 14.33
C ALA A 935 51.18 -7.73 13.11
N GLY A 936 51.21 -7.12 11.92
CA GLY A 936 51.50 -7.82 10.67
C GLY A 936 50.42 -8.81 10.23
N ALA A 937 49.18 -8.69 10.69
CA ALA A 937 47.99 -9.31 10.10
C ALA A 937 47.08 -8.20 9.60
N PHE A 938 46.56 -8.33 8.38
CA PHE A 938 45.69 -7.34 7.77
C PHE A 938 44.32 -7.95 7.45
N THR A 939 43.25 -7.23 7.79
CA THR A 939 41.88 -7.51 7.32
C THR A 939 41.21 -6.22 6.84
N VAL A 940 41.06 -6.07 5.52
CA VAL A 940 40.31 -4.97 4.90
C VAL A 940 38.90 -5.44 4.57
N LYS A 941 37.87 -4.70 5.00
CA LYS A 941 36.46 -5.09 4.83
C LYS A 941 35.71 -4.25 3.81
N GLY A 942 34.73 -4.86 3.13
CA GLY A 942 33.74 -4.15 2.30
C GLY A 942 34.25 -3.69 0.93
N LEU A 943 35.33 -4.29 0.41
CA LEU A 943 35.79 -4.03 -0.95
C LEU A 943 34.83 -4.67 -1.97
N ALA A 944 34.39 -3.88 -2.95
CA ALA A 944 33.47 -4.30 -4.00
C ALA A 944 34.04 -5.45 -4.84
N PHE A 945 33.17 -6.18 -5.54
CA PHE A 945 33.60 -7.24 -6.46
C PHE A 945 34.46 -6.69 -7.60
N GLY A 946 35.38 -7.51 -8.08
CA GLY A 946 36.32 -7.21 -9.16
C GLY A 946 37.78 -7.53 -8.82
N THR A 947 38.70 -7.01 -9.64
CA THR A 947 40.13 -7.28 -9.55
C THR A 947 40.91 -6.06 -9.09
N TYR A 948 41.86 -6.27 -8.18
CA TYR A 948 42.73 -5.24 -7.61
C TYR A 948 44.19 -5.67 -7.59
N HIS A 949 45.10 -4.70 -7.61
CA HIS A 949 46.52 -4.85 -7.34
C HIS A 949 46.85 -4.41 -5.92
N LEU A 950 47.44 -5.32 -5.14
CA LEU A 950 48.00 -5.10 -3.80
C LEU A 950 49.51 -4.89 -3.92
N THR A 951 50.01 -3.74 -3.48
CA THR A 951 51.41 -3.33 -3.58
C THR A 951 51.92 -2.81 -2.23
N GLU A 952 53.09 -3.26 -1.79
CA GLU A 952 53.76 -2.69 -0.60
C GLU A 952 54.28 -1.28 -0.93
N THR A 953 53.79 -0.25 -0.23
CA THR A 953 54.27 1.13 -0.40
C THR A 953 55.45 1.42 0.53
N LYS A 954 55.43 0.81 1.73
CA LYS A 954 56.44 0.97 2.79
C LYS A 954 56.70 -0.37 3.48
N ALA A 955 57.95 -0.79 3.53
CA ALA A 955 58.37 -1.99 4.24
C ALA A 955 58.44 -1.74 5.77
N PRO A 956 58.36 -2.81 6.59
CA PRO A 956 58.74 -2.77 7.99
C PRO A 956 60.17 -2.23 8.20
N ALA A 957 60.43 -1.60 9.35
CA ALA A 957 61.75 -1.05 9.65
C ALA A 957 62.83 -2.15 9.71
N GLY A 958 63.88 -2.00 8.89
CA GLY A 958 64.96 -2.98 8.77
C GLY A 958 64.72 -4.08 7.72
N TYR A 959 63.65 -3.96 6.92
CA TYR A 959 63.31 -4.87 5.82
C TYR A 959 63.31 -4.18 4.46
N ASP A 960 63.67 -4.91 3.41
CA ASP A 960 63.62 -4.42 2.04
C ASP A 960 62.17 -4.44 1.52
N ARG A 961 61.80 -3.45 0.69
CA ARG A 961 60.45 -3.35 0.12
C ARG A 961 60.26 -4.33 -1.04
N ILE A 962 59.14 -5.06 -1.02
CA ILE A 962 58.74 -5.92 -2.13
C ILE A 962 58.47 -5.08 -3.39
N ALA A 963 58.99 -5.56 -4.52
CA ALA A 963 58.67 -5.02 -5.86
C ALA A 963 57.55 -5.79 -6.57
N THR A 964 57.20 -6.98 -6.09
CA THR A 964 56.09 -7.81 -6.58
C THR A 964 54.75 -7.12 -6.36
N VAL A 965 53.94 -7.04 -7.41
CA VAL A 965 52.52 -6.66 -7.32
C VAL A 965 51.70 -7.95 -7.18
N TYR A 966 50.85 -8.01 -6.17
CA TYR A 966 49.92 -9.12 -5.94
C TYR A 966 48.55 -8.78 -6.55
N THR A 967 47.80 -9.79 -6.97
CA THR A 967 46.46 -9.59 -7.55
C THR A 967 45.40 -10.18 -6.63
N ILE A 968 44.50 -9.32 -6.13
CA ILE A 968 43.30 -9.70 -5.39
C ILE A 968 42.16 -9.84 -6.39
N VAL A 969 41.46 -10.97 -6.36
CA VAL A 969 40.16 -11.16 -7.03
C VAL A 969 39.10 -11.32 -5.95
N ILE A 970 38.03 -10.53 -6.06
CA ILE A 970 36.86 -10.58 -5.18
C ILE A 970 35.64 -10.88 -6.06
N ASP A 971 34.99 -12.02 -5.84
CA ASP A 971 33.76 -12.40 -6.55
C ASP A 971 32.79 -13.14 -5.61
N GLN A 972 31.70 -13.69 -6.14
CA GLN A 972 30.70 -14.41 -5.35
C GLN A 972 31.23 -15.70 -4.69
N SER A 973 32.35 -16.26 -5.15
CA SER A 973 33.01 -17.42 -4.54
C SER A 973 33.93 -17.05 -3.37
N GLY A 974 34.33 -15.77 -3.27
CA GLY A 974 35.07 -15.23 -2.14
C GLY A 974 36.21 -14.29 -2.56
N VAL A 975 37.28 -14.29 -1.76
CA VAL A 975 38.50 -13.51 -1.98
C VAL A 975 39.67 -14.45 -2.24
N THR A 976 40.42 -14.20 -3.31
CA THR A 976 41.71 -14.85 -3.57
C THR A 976 42.79 -13.80 -3.80
N ILE A 977 43.96 -13.96 -3.18
CA ILE A 977 45.16 -13.13 -3.45
C ILE A 977 46.20 -14.02 -4.13
N THR A 978 46.80 -13.54 -5.21
CA THR A 978 47.80 -14.28 -6.01
C THR A 978 49.09 -13.48 -6.22
N ASP A 979 50.22 -14.17 -6.34
CA ASP A 979 51.50 -13.58 -6.74
C ASP A 979 51.58 -13.33 -8.26
N GLY A 980 52.69 -12.75 -8.72
CA GLY A 980 52.95 -12.49 -10.15
C GLY A 980 53.06 -13.74 -11.04
N ASN A 981 53.02 -14.95 -10.46
CA ASN A 981 52.97 -16.24 -11.18
C ASN A 981 51.57 -16.89 -11.11
N GLY A 982 50.58 -16.22 -10.51
CA GLY A 982 49.23 -16.74 -10.31
C GLY A 982 49.09 -17.72 -9.14
N LYS A 983 50.11 -17.85 -8.27
CA LYS A 983 50.04 -18.73 -7.10
C LYS A 983 49.29 -18.02 -5.97
N ALA A 984 48.30 -18.69 -5.38
CA ALA A 984 47.58 -18.17 -4.22
C ALA A 984 48.51 -17.96 -3.00
N VAL A 985 48.36 -16.81 -2.34
CA VAL A 985 49.14 -16.39 -1.17
C VAL A 985 48.24 -15.79 -0.09
N THR A 986 48.55 -16.09 1.17
CA THR A 986 47.92 -15.44 2.35
C THR A 986 48.97 -14.89 3.32
N SER A 987 50.24 -15.25 3.14
CA SER A 987 51.39 -14.68 3.83
C SER A 987 52.35 -14.13 2.78
N ILE A 988 52.77 -12.89 2.99
CA ILE A 988 53.66 -12.12 2.12
C ILE A 988 54.91 -11.80 2.95
N ALA A 989 56.10 -12.18 2.47
CA ALA A 989 57.33 -12.11 3.24
C ALA A 989 58.36 -11.13 2.66
N ASN A 990 59.10 -10.42 3.52
CA ASN A 990 60.28 -9.64 3.09
C ASN A 990 61.54 -10.26 3.71
N SER A 991 62.64 -10.15 2.99
CA SER A 991 63.99 -10.29 3.55
C SER A 991 64.40 -9.03 4.30
N GLU A 992 65.24 -9.18 5.33
CA GLU A 992 65.86 -8.05 6.01
C GLU A 992 66.81 -7.28 5.09
N THR A 993 66.89 -5.97 5.32
CA THR A 993 67.87 -5.11 4.65
C THR A 993 69.30 -5.53 5.03
N PRO A 994 70.21 -5.70 4.03
CA PRO A 994 71.59 -6.07 4.30
C PRO A 994 72.33 -5.11 5.25
N VAL A 995 73.19 -5.67 6.11
CA VAL A 995 74.04 -4.90 7.02
C VAL A 995 75.52 -5.04 6.69
N ASP A 996 76.23 -3.93 6.75
CA ASP A 996 77.63 -3.83 6.35
C ASP A 996 78.54 -3.62 7.57
N VAL A 997 79.76 -4.16 7.51
CA VAL A 997 80.89 -3.75 8.35
C VAL A 997 82.15 -3.55 7.52
N THR A 998 82.95 -2.54 7.85
CA THR A 998 84.25 -2.27 7.23
C THR A 998 85.37 -2.61 8.21
N ILE A 999 86.46 -3.18 7.71
CA ILE A 999 87.56 -3.65 8.55
C ILE A 999 88.75 -2.68 8.41
N PRO A 1000 89.04 -1.82 9.41
CA PRO A 1000 90.12 -0.85 9.33
C PRO A 1000 91.49 -1.46 9.63
N VAL A 1001 92.49 -0.97 8.91
CA VAL A 1001 93.90 -1.30 9.02
C VAL A 1001 94.69 -0.01 9.19
N LYS A 1002 95.53 0.04 10.22
CA LYS A 1002 96.41 1.16 10.50
C LYS A 1002 97.86 0.73 10.30
N LYS A 1003 98.58 1.45 9.47
CA LYS A 1003 100.01 1.24 9.25
C LYS A 1003 100.81 2.36 9.87
N THR A 1004 101.79 2.01 10.71
CA THR A 1004 102.78 2.96 11.25
C THR A 1004 104.19 2.57 10.80
N VAL A 1005 105.02 3.55 10.45
CA VAL A 1005 106.48 3.40 10.35
C VAL A 1005 107.12 4.12 11.54
N LYS A 1006 108.04 3.46 12.26
CA LYS A 1006 108.76 4.03 13.40
C LYS A 1006 110.24 4.22 13.10
N HIS A 1007 110.79 5.27 13.70
CA HIS A 1007 112.19 5.70 13.58
C HIS A 1007 112.61 6.15 12.16
N THR A 1008 111.65 6.40 11.28
CA THR A 1008 111.86 7.00 9.96
C THR A 1008 110.56 7.66 9.46
N SER A 1009 110.65 8.52 8.44
CA SER A 1009 109.47 9.00 7.70
C SER A 1009 109.00 7.89 6.74
N TRP A 1010 107.78 8.00 6.20
CA TRP A 1010 107.31 7.04 5.21
C TRP A 1010 108.30 6.87 4.04
N PRO A 1011 108.72 5.64 3.69
CA PRO A 1011 109.69 5.42 2.61
C PRO A 1011 109.17 5.91 1.26
N THR A 1012 110.07 6.44 0.43
CA THR A 1012 109.79 6.80 -0.96
C THR A 1012 110.62 5.95 -1.92
N ASP A 1013 110.09 5.71 -3.11
CA ASP A 1013 110.82 5.09 -4.22
C ASP A 1013 111.83 6.06 -4.86
N GLU A 1014 112.53 5.58 -5.89
CA GLU A 1014 113.52 6.38 -6.65
C GLU A 1014 112.93 7.63 -7.33
N ASN A 1015 111.61 7.69 -7.50
CA ASN A 1015 110.89 8.82 -8.09
C ASN A 1015 110.30 9.77 -7.04
N GLY A 1016 110.48 9.49 -5.74
CA GLY A 1016 109.92 10.27 -4.64
C GLY A 1016 108.46 9.96 -4.32
N ALA A 1017 107.87 8.92 -4.90
CA ALA A 1017 106.52 8.48 -4.57
C ALA A 1017 106.54 7.57 -3.33
N PHE A 1018 105.53 7.65 -2.46
CA PHE A 1018 105.49 6.84 -1.24
C PHE A 1018 105.33 5.34 -1.54
N VAL A 1019 106.20 4.51 -0.95
CA VAL A 1019 106.15 3.05 -1.09
C VAL A 1019 104.89 2.52 -0.38
N PRO A 1020 103.99 1.82 -1.06
CA PRO A 1020 102.80 1.26 -0.43
C PRO A 1020 103.12 0.03 0.40
N PHE A 1021 102.51 -0.10 1.58
CA PHE A 1021 102.48 -1.36 2.34
C PHE A 1021 101.17 -2.09 2.06
N THR A 1022 101.30 -3.38 1.71
CA THR A 1022 100.15 -4.22 1.35
C THR A 1022 99.69 -5.05 2.54
N PHE A 1023 98.39 -5.13 2.77
CA PHE A 1023 97.76 -5.93 3.82
C PHE A 1023 96.78 -6.91 3.18
N LYS A 1024 96.78 -8.15 3.68
CA LYS A 1024 95.88 -9.22 3.22
C LYS A 1024 94.83 -9.50 4.29
N ILE A 1025 93.60 -9.69 3.84
CA ILE A 1025 92.53 -10.33 4.62
C ILE A 1025 92.23 -11.70 3.98
N ALA A 1026 92.10 -12.72 4.82
CA ALA A 1026 91.80 -14.09 4.42
C ALA A 1026 90.83 -14.73 5.42
N ALA A 1027 90.30 -15.90 5.10
CA ALA A 1027 89.67 -16.77 6.09
C ALA A 1027 90.69 -17.18 7.18
N TRP A 1028 90.22 -17.36 8.42
CA TRP A 1028 91.09 -17.79 9.53
C TRP A 1028 91.63 -19.20 9.34
N ASP A 1029 90.75 -20.11 8.90
CA ASP A 1029 91.05 -21.50 8.55
C ASP A 1029 90.18 -21.97 7.35
N ALA A 1030 90.31 -23.24 6.97
CA ALA A 1030 89.54 -23.84 5.88
C ALA A 1030 88.13 -24.33 6.29
N ASN A 1031 87.74 -24.23 7.56
CA ASN A 1031 86.51 -24.79 8.13
C ASN A 1031 85.44 -23.72 8.40
N GLN A 1032 85.45 -22.62 7.62
CA GLN A 1032 84.50 -21.52 7.79
C GLN A 1032 83.05 -21.90 7.40
N PRO A 1033 82.03 -21.33 8.07
CA PRO A 1033 80.64 -21.77 7.92
C PRO A 1033 79.95 -21.20 6.67
N GLY A 1034 79.95 -21.98 5.58
CA GLY A 1034 79.29 -21.63 4.32
C GLY A 1034 80.04 -20.57 3.52
N SER A 1035 79.35 -19.86 2.62
CA SER A 1035 79.94 -18.75 1.86
C SER A 1035 80.29 -17.59 2.80
N ILE A 1036 81.57 -17.44 3.11
CA ILE A 1036 82.10 -16.31 3.88
C ILE A 1036 82.00 -15.02 3.06
N PRO A 1037 81.42 -13.93 3.60
CA PRO A 1037 81.39 -12.64 2.91
C PRO A 1037 82.78 -12.15 2.51
N VAL A 1038 82.86 -11.59 1.30
CA VAL A 1038 84.12 -11.07 0.72
C VAL A 1038 84.05 -9.54 0.73
N PRO A 1039 85.13 -8.82 1.09
CA PRO A 1039 85.16 -7.37 1.02
C PRO A 1039 84.82 -6.86 -0.38
N SER A 1040 83.99 -5.83 -0.48
CA SER A 1040 83.46 -5.31 -1.76
C SER A 1040 84.50 -4.84 -2.79
N ASN A 1041 85.78 -4.71 -2.39
CA ASN A 1041 86.92 -4.40 -3.26
C ASN A 1041 87.66 -5.66 -3.77
N CYS A 1042 87.15 -6.85 -3.49
CA CYS A 1042 87.77 -8.15 -3.75
C CYS A 1042 86.78 -9.14 -4.37
N SER A 1043 87.25 -10.04 -5.23
CA SER A 1043 86.43 -11.11 -5.83
C SER A 1043 86.47 -12.43 -5.05
N SER A 1044 87.55 -12.71 -4.30
CA SER A 1044 87.64 -13.79 -3.33
C SER A 1044 88.62 -13.43 -2.19
N LEU A 1045 88.60 -14.18 -1.09
CA LEU A 1045 89.56 -14.02 0.02
C LEU A 1045 90.95 -14.58 -0.29
N ASP A 1046 91.14 -15.32 -1.39
CA ASP A 1046 92.41 -15.99 -1.70
C ASP A 1046 93.56 -15.00 -1.87
N ASN A 1047 93.28 -13.82 -2.42
CA ASN A 1047 94.23 -12.72 -2.63
C ASN A 1047 93.60 -11.34 -2.34
N CYS A 1048 92.65 -11.26 -1.39
CA CYS A 1048 92.06 -9.98 -1.03
C CYS A 1048 93.07 -9.10 -0.28
N THR A 1049 93.54 -8.03 -0.94
CA THR A 1049 94.53 -7.11 -0.39
C THR A 1049 94.15 -5.64 -0.52
N ILE A 1050 94.67 -4.81 0.37
CA ILE A 1050 94.69 -3.34 0.24
C ILE A 1050 96.14 -2.84 0.32
N ALA A 1051 96.43 -1.77 -0.41
CA ALA A 1051 97.72 -1.09 -0.38
C ALA A 1051 97.56 0.28 0.27
N LEU A 1052 98.32 0.56 1.33
CA LEU A 1052 98.28 1.84 2.05
C LEU A 1052 99.57 2.63 1.81
N ALA A 1053 99.42 3.91 1.46
CA ALA A 1053 100.47 4.91 1.37
C ALA A 1053 99.87 6.29 1.75
N PRO A 1054 100.67 7.27 2.23
CA PRO A 1054 100.22 8.63 2.41
C PRO A 1054 99.78 9.26 1.08
N ALA A 1055 98.94 10.29 1.15
CA ALA A 1055 98.54 11.04 -0.02
C ALA A 1055 99.75 11.69 -0.71
N ALA A 1056 99.71 11.81 -2.03
CA ALA A 1056 100.76 12.48 -2.80
C ALA A 1056 100.90 13.94 -2.33
N GLY A 1057 102.11 14.32 -1.92
CA GLY A 1057 102.41 15.67 -1.40
C GLY A 1057 102.36 15.81 0.13
N SER A 1058 101.97 14.78 0.89
CA SER A 1058 102.14 14.77 2.35
C SER A 1058 103.62 14.85 2.76
N THR A 1059 103.94 15.45 3.92
CA THR A 1059 105.31 15.58 4.43
C THR A 1059 105.44 15.14 5.88
N GLY A 1060 106.37 14.23 6.17
CA GLY A 1060 106.64 13.77 7.54
C GLY A 1060 105.64 12.74 8.09
N GLU A 1061 104.76 12.19 7.24
CA GLU A 1061 103.80 11.18 7.66
C GLU A 1061 104.48 9.91 8.17
N THR A 1062 103.95 9.39 9.27
CA THR A 1062 104.42 8.16 9.92
C THR A 1062 103.30 7.15 10.18
N SER A 1063 102.03 7.52 9.99
CA SER A 1063 100.90 6.63 10.16
C SER A 1063 99.81 6.90 9.12
N VAL A 1064 99.29 5.83 8.50
CA VAL A 1064 98.17 5.88 7.55
C VAL A 1064 97.13 4.84 7.97
N THR A 1065 95.85 5.20 7.93
CA THR A 1065 94.74 4.26 8.12
C THR A 1065 94.00 4.09 6.81
N GLY A 1066 93.62 2.86 6.47
CA GLY A 1066 92.67 2.56 5.42
C GLY A 1066 91.74 1.43 5.83
N THR A 1067 90.86 1.01 4.94
CA THR A 1067 89.87 -0.05 5.21
C THR A 1067 89.87 -1.07 4.09
N PHE A 1068 89.60 -2.33 4.42
CA PHE A 1068 89.08 -3.27 3.42
C PHE A 1068 87.68 -2.79 2.98
N GLY A 1069 87.26 -3.21 1.79
CA GLY A 1069 85.90 -3.00 1.29
C GLY A 1069 84.85 -3.57 2.24
N LYS A 1070 83.59 -3.18 2.02
CA LYS A 1070 82.49 -3.57 2.90
C LYS A 1070 82.32 -5.10 2.89
N LEU A 1071 82.19 -5.69 4.07
CA LEU A 1071 81.66 -7.04 4.25
C LEU A 1071 80.14 -6.89 4.43
N THR A 1072 79.38 -7.31 3.41
CA THR A 1072 77.91 -7.24 3.41
C THR A 1072 77.32 -8.56 3.88
N PHE A 1073 76.43 -8.48 4.87
CA PHE A 1073 75.70 -9.61 5.45
C PHE A 1073 74.22 -9.49 5.13
N THR A 1074 73.62 -10.62 4.76
CA THR A 1074 72.20 -10.73 4.37
C THR A 1074 71.52 -11.83 5.20
N GLU A 1075 70.21 -11.97 5.07
CA GLU A 1075 69.41 -13.08 5.61
C GLU A 1075 70.05 -14.46 5.32
N GLY A 1076 70.61 -14.65 4.12
CA GLY A 1076 71.33 -15.87 3.72
C GLY A 1076 72.67 -16.11 4.43
N THR A 1077 73.19 -15.12 5.17
CA THR A 1077 74.41 -15.23 5.98
C THR A 1077 74.14 -15.55 7.45
N LEU A 1078 72.87 -15.75 7.84
CA LEU A 1078 72.49 -16.22 9.17
C LEU A 1078 72.76 -17.72 9.36
N ALA A 1079 72.52 -18.21 10.58
CA ALA A 1079 72.43 -19.63 10.86
C ALA A 1079 71.20 -20.26 10.17
N ASP A 1080 71.27 -21.56 9.86
CA ASP A 1080 70.13 -22.28 9.27
C ASP A 1080 69.10 -22.73 10.32
N SER A 1081 69.46 -22.67 11.59
CA SER A 1081 68.61 -22.98 12.75
C SER A 1081 68.94 -22.03 13.90
N ALA A 1082 67.94 -21.65 14.69
CA ALA A 1082 68.15 -20.85 15.90
C ALA A 1082 69.01 -21.58 16.94
N GLY A 1083 69.81 -20.81 17.69
CA GLY A 1083 70.50 -21.26 18.89
C GLY A 1083 69.56 -21.47 20.08
N THR A 1084 70.10 -21.91 21.21
CA THR A 1084 69.34 -22.16 22.44
C THR A 1084 68.71 -20.91 23.07
N ASP A 1085 69.14 -19.72 22.63
CA ASP A 1085 68.61 -18.41 23.00
C ASP A 1085 67.57 -17.87 21.99
N GLY A 1086 67.24 -18.65 20.95
CA GLY A 1086 66.32 -18.26 19.89
C GLY A 1086 66.92 -17.26 18.89
N THR A 1087 68.25 -17.12 18.81
CA THR A 1087 68.93 -16.25 17.84
C THR A 1087 69.46 -17.05 16.65
N TYR A 1088 69.38 -16.50 15.44
CA TYR A 1088 69.96 -17.08 14.23
C TYR A 1088 71.40 -16.62 14.01
N ALA A 1089 72.17 -16.49 15.10
CA ALA A 1089 73.51 -15.91 15.09
C ALA A 1089 74.55 -16.80 14.39
N LYS A 1090 75.40 -16.20 13.55
CA LYS A 1090 76.49 -16.89 12.85
C LYS A 1090 77.74 -16.03 12.80
N THR A 1091 78.88 -16.62 13.17
CA THR A 1091 80.18 -15.95 13.23
C THR A 1091 81.08 -16.40 12.10
N TYR A 1092 81.69 -15.43 11.43
CA TYR A 1092 82.67 -15.60 10.36
C TYR A 1092 84.02 -15.06 10.84
N VAL A 1093 85.10 -15.84 10.65
CA VAL A 1093 86.41 -15.53 11.25
C VAL A 1093 87.43 -15.22 10.15
N TYR A 1094 87.96 -13.99 10.21
CA TYR A 1094 88.94 -13.47 9.26
C TYR A 1094 90.32 -13.34 9.92
N ARG A 1095 91.36 -13.43 9.10
CA ARG A 1095 92.75 -13.21 9.45
C ARG A 1095 93.29 -12.03 8.66
N ILE A 1096 93.93 -11.07 9.34
CA ILE A 1096 94.62 -9.94 8.72
C ILE A 1096 96.13 -10.02 9.00
N THR A 1097 96.93 -9.82 7.96
CA THR A 1097 98.40 -9.78 8.02
C THR A 1097 98.97 -8.75 7.06
N GLU A 1098 100.10 -8.14 7.41
CA GLU A 1098 100.93 -7.45 6.42
C GLU A 1098 101.54 -8.45 5.43
N VAL A 1099 101.53 -8.10 4.15
CA VAL A 1099 102.18 -8.85 3.09
C VAL A 1099 103.62 -8.37 2.99
N VAL A 1100 104.56 -9.22 3.41
CA VAL A 1100 106.00 -8.95 3.26
C VAL A 1100 106.36 -9.06 1.77
N PRO A 1101 106.95 -8.02 1.14
CA PRO A 1101 107.38 -8.08 -0.25
C PRO A 1101 108.47 -9.14 -0.49
N ALA A 1102 108.69 -9.51 -1.75
CA ALA A 1102 109.84 -10.33 -2.10
C ALA A 1102 111.15 -9.58 -1.75
N ALA A 1103 112.24 -10.29 -1.52
CA ALA A 1103 113.47 -9.70 -0.98
C ALA A 1103 114.09 -8.57 -1.85
N ALA A 1104 113.76 -8.51 -3.15
CA ALA A 1104 114.17 -7.44 -4.04
C ALA A 1104 113.33 -6.15 -3.91
N ASP A 1105 112.11 -6.26 -3.37
CA ASP A 1105 111.12 -5.19 -3.27
C ASP A 1105 110.93 -4.70 -1.81
N GLN A 1106 111.74 -5.20 -0.88
CA GLN A 1106 111.72 -4.77 0.51
C GLN A 1106 112.47 -3.44 0.68
N VAL A 1107 111.89 -2.53 1.47
CA VAL A 1107 112.56 -1.29 1.86
C VAL A 1107 113.78 -1.65 2.71
N GLU A 1108 114.96 -1.21 2.27
CA GLU A 1108 116.22 -1.43 2.98
C GLU A 1108 116.15 -0.93 4.45
N ASP A 1109 116.80 -1.66 5.35
CA ASP A 1109 116.77 -1.42 6.80
C ASP A 1109 115.38 -1.46 7.47
N LEU A 1110 114.29 -1.86 6.79
CA LEU A 1110 112.95 -1.86 7.39
C LEU A 1110 112.51 -3.26 7.85
N ARG A 1111 112.30 -3.43 9.17
CA ARG A 1111 111.65 -4.63 9.69
C ARG A 1111 110.14 -4.53 9.51
N TYR A 1112 109.59 -5.41 8.68
CA TYR A 1112 108.15 -5.59 8.46
C TYR A 1112 107.47 -6.22 9.69
N SER A 1113 106.21 -5.84 9.96
CA SER A 1113 105.43 -6.38 11.07
C SER A 1113 105.10 -7.86 10.84
N LYS A 1114 105.16 -8.64 11.92
CA LYS A 1114 104.69 -10.04 11.97
C LYS A 1114 103.39 -10.21 12.75
N ALA A 1115 102.68 -9.10 13.00
CA ALA A 1115 101.41 -9.15 13.70
C ALA A 1115 100.37 -9.94 12.90
N VAL A 1116 99.49 -10.63 13.62
CA VAL A 1116 98.35 -11.36 13.08
C VAL A 1116 97.13 -10.93 13.87
N TYR A 1117 96.12 -10.43 13.18
CA TYR A 1117 94.84 -10.06 13.77
C TYR A 1117 93.78 -11.08 13.37
N LYS A 1118 93.05 -11.59 14.36
CA LYS A 1118 91.79 -12.33 14.20
C LYS A 1118 90.66 -11.32 14.24
N VAL A 1119 89.71 -11.42 13.31
CA VAL A 1119 88.47 -10.63 13.35
C VAL A 1119 87.28 -11.57 13.30
N GLU A 1120 86.49 -11.58 14.36
CA GLU A 1120 85.29 -12.42 14.51
C GLU A 1120 84.07 -11.55 14.25
N VAL A 1121 83.41 -11.77 13.11
CA VAL A 1121 82.24 -10.99 12.67
C VAL A 1121 80.99 -11.85 12.83
N THR A 1122 80.10 -11.45 13.73
CA THR A 1122 78.83 -12.15 14.01
C THR A 1122 77.66 -11.36 13.44
N VAL A 1123 76.89 -12.00 12.57
CA VAL A 1123 75.57 -11.53 12.11
C VAL A 1123 74.47 -12.29 12.85
N GLN A 1124 73.37 -11.60 13.17
CA GLN A 1124 72.17 -12.15 13.81
C GLN A 1124 70.95 -11.27 13.49
N HIS A 1125 69.73 -11.74 13.78
CA HIS A 1125 68.56 -10.85 13.80
C HIS A 1125 68.74 -9.76 14.86
N LYS A 1126 68.41 -8.52 14.50
CA LYS A 1126 68.19 -7.43 15.43
C LYS A 1126 66.79 -7.59 16.02
N LYS A 1127 66.69 -7.52 17.34
CA LYS A 1127 65.40 -7.42 18.05
C LYS A 1127 65.25 -6.04 18.66
N ALA A 1128 64.05 -5.48 18.60
CA ALA A 1128 63.69 -4.25 19.30
C ALA A 1128 63.53 -4.49 20.81
N ALA A 1129 63.37 -3.42 21.60
CA ALA A 1129 63.31 -3.52 23.07
C ALA A 1129 62.12 -4.34 23.61
N ASN A 1130 61.07 -4.50 22.82
CA ASN A 1130 59.90 -5.36 23.05
C ASN A 1130 60.10 -6.82 22.58
N GLY A 1131 61.26 -7.16 21.99
CA GLY A 1131 61.59 -8.50 21.50
C GLY A 1131 61.22 -8.81 20.05
N THR A 1132 60.50 -7.94 19.33
CA THR A 1132 60.13 -8.16 17.92
C THR A 1132 61.33 -8.01 16.99
N LEU A 1133 61.32 -8.70 15.84
CA LEU A 1133 62.33 -8.55 14.80
C LEU A 1133 62.38 -7.10 14.26
N ALA A 1134 63.57 -6.65 13.90
CA ALA A 1134 63.86 -5.27 13.48
C ALA A 1134 65.01 -5.20 12.45
N GLY A 1135 65.06 -6.17 11.53
CA GLY A 1135 66.13 -6.34 10.54
C GLY A 1135 67.35 -7.10 11.07
N LEU A 1136 68.51 -6.92 10.43
CA LEU A 1136 69.76 -7.56 10.83
C LEU A 1136 70.59 -6.70 11.80
N ALA A 1137 71.45 -7.37 12.56
CA ALA A 1137 72.54 -6.78 13.33
C ALA A 1137 73.84 -7.49 13.01
N VAL A 1138 74.91 -6.73 12.79
CA VAL A 1138 76.28 -7.23 12.66
C VAL A 1138 77.16 -6.60 13.74
N SER A 1139 78.04 -7.41 14.32
CA SER A 1139 79.06 -6.97 15.28
C SER A 1139 80.38 -7.63 14.94
N ALA A 1140 81.50 -6.95 15.14
CA ALA A 1140 82.82 -7.51 14.90
C ALA A 1140 83.77 -7.24 16.05
N VAL A 1141 84.51 -8.28 16.47
CA VAL A 1141 85.52 -8.21 17.52
C VAL A 1141 86.90 -8.39 16.88
N MET A 1142 87.83 -7.48 17.15
CA MET A 1142 89.20 -7.55 16.65
C MET A 1142 90.16 -7.95 17.78
N THR A 1143 90.94 -9.01 17.55
CA THR A 1143 91.88 -9.59 18.53
C THR A 1143 93.27 -9.71 17.91
N ARG A 1144 94.30 -9.15 18.56
CA ARG A 1144 95.69 -9.34 18.16
C ARG A 1144 96.20 -10.67 18.72
N VAL A 1145 96.64 -11.56 17.85
CA VAL A 1145 97.10 -12.92 18.20
C VAL A 1145 98.62 -13.00 18.26
N THR A 1146 99.31 -12.21 17.42
CA THR A 1146 100.76 -11.98 17.53
C THR A 1146 101.10 -10.49 17.47
N ASP A 1147 102.16 -10.11 18.17
CA ASP A 1147 102.71 -8.74 18.14
C ASP A 1147 103.49 -8.44 16.84
N ASP A 1148 103.92 -7.19 16.66
CA ASP A 1148 104.72 -6.77 15.49
C ASP A 1148 106.05 -7.53 15.34
N PHE A 1149 106.57 -8.12 16.42
CA PHE A 1149 107.80 -8.89 16.41
C PHE A 1149 107.58 -10.36 16.01
N GLY A 1150 106.35 -10.86 16.11
CA GLY A 1150 105.92 -12.23 15.84
C GLY A 1150 105.80 -13.11 17.08
N ASN A 1151 105.79 -12.51 18.28
CA ASN A 1151 105.54 -13.24 19.52
C ASN A 1151 104.04 -13.51 19.65
N ALA A 1152 103.66 -14.69 20.15
CA ALA A 1152 102.28 -14.97 20.52
C ALA A 1152 101.88 -14.14 21.75
N GLU A 1153 100.71 -13.53 21.69
CA GLU A 1153 100.07 -12.86 22.82
C GLU A 1153 99.55 -13.91 23.83
N SER A 1154 99.37 -13.53 25.10
CA SER A 1154 98.93 -14.49 26.14
C SER A 1154 97.45 -14.85 26.02
N GLY A 1155 97.13 -16.15 26.04
CA GLY A 1155 95.77 -16.65 25.78
C GLY A 1155 95.52 -16.82 24.27
N ASP A 1156 94.27 -16.76 23.83
CA ASP A 1156 93.92 -16.78 22.39
C ASP A 1156 94.11 -15.41 21.69
N GLY A 1157 94.83 -14.50 22.33
CA GLY A 1157 95.12 -13.13 21.88
C GLY A 1157 94.60 -12.04 22.82
N VAL A 1158 94.89 -10.78 22.49
CA VAL A 1158 94.43 -9.58 23.19
C VAL A 1158 93.33 -8.88 22.37
N GLU A 1159 92.14 -8.70 22.95
CA GLU A 1159 91.07 -7.92 22.32
C GLU A 1159 91.52 -6.45 22.17
N VAL A 1160 91.47 -5.95 20.94
CA VAL A 1160 91.86 -4.59 20.54
C VAL A 1160 90.64 -3.66 20.53
N GLY A 1161 89.45 -4.24 20.34
CA GLY A 1161 88.16 -3.59 20.52
C GLY A 1161 87.10 -4.16 19.59
N LYS A 1162 85.90 -3.56 19.67
CA LYS A 1162 84.75 -3.90 18.82
C LYS A 1162 84.61 -2.88 17.70
N ILE A 1163 84.45 -3.38 16.47
CA ILE A 1163 84.20 -2.57 15.28
C ILE A 1163 82.67 -2.38 15.15
N PRO A 1164 82.16 -1.14 15.07
CA PRO A 1164 80.73 -0.89 14.84
C PRO A 1164 80.32 -1.26 13.41
N ALA A 1165 79.06 -1.62 13.22
CA ALA A 1165 78.48 -1.75 11.88
C ALA A 1165 78.48 -0.39 11.16
N SER A 1166 78.72 -0.36 9.85
CA SER A 1166 78.84 0.92 9.11
C SER A 1166 77.51 1.68 8.93
N ASN A 1167 76.41 1.06 9.37
CA ASN A 1167 75.05 1.59 9.20
C ASN A 1167 74.50 2.20 10.50
N ASP A 1168 75.28 2.19 11.60
CA ASP A 1168 74.91 2.81 12.87
C ASP A 1168 75.45 4.25 12.95
N SER A 1169 74.57 5.23 12.72
CA SER A 1169 74.91 6.63 12.45
C SER A 1169 75.44 7.44 13.65
N ASN A 1170 75.66 6.80 14.80
CA ASN A 1170 75.90 7.47 16.08
C ASN A 1170 77.26 7.15 16.74
N THR A 1171 78.26 6.69 15.97
CA THR A 1171 79.61 6.38 16.50
C THR A 1171 80.73 7.15 15.81
N SER A 1172 80.87 8.45 16.12
CA SER A 1172 82.07 9.23 15.77
C SER A 1172 83.18 9.02 16.83
N GLY A 1173 83.93 7.93 16.69
CA GLY A 1173 85.12 7.63 17.51
C GLY A 1173 86.06 6.68 16.77
N ASP A 1174 87.36 6.70 17.10
CA ASP A 1174 88.40 5.88 16.45
C ASP A 1174 88.04 4.38 16.50
N ALA A 1175 87.51 3.84 15.41
CA ALA A 1175 87.20 2.42 15.30
C ALA A 1175 88.50 1.59 15.42
N PRO A 1176 88.49 0.48 16.20
CA PRO A 1176 89.70 -0.29 16.47
C PRO A 1176 90.24 -0.91 15.17
N ALA A 1177 91.48 -0.55 14.84
CA ALA A 1177 92.13 -0.91 13.58
C ALA A 1177 93.27 -1.93 13.79
N ALA A 1178 93.46 -2.80 12.80
CA ALA A 1178 94.58 -3.74 12.79
C ALA A 1178 95.87 -2.94 12.58
N ALA A 1179 96.63 -2.74 13.66
CA ALA A 1179 97.71 -1.77 13.75
C ALA A 1179 99.09 -2.42 13.55
N PHE A 1180 99.64 -2.30 12.34
CA PHE A 1180 100.92 -2.89 11.97
C PHE A 1180 102.04 -1.84 12.02
N VAL A 1181 103.11 -2.12 12.76
CA VAL A 1181 104.25 -1.22 12.96
C VAL A 1181 105.51 -1.76 12.29
N ASN A 1182 105.96 -1.08 11.22
CA ASN A 1182 107.30 -1.33 10.68
C ASN A 1182 108.32 -0.46 11.41
N THR A 1183 109.48 -1.02 11.70
CA THR A 1183 110.53 -0.34 12.47
C THR A 1183 111.82 -0.30 11.65
N LYS A 1184 112.39 0.89 11.44
CA LYS A 1184 113.71 0.99 10.84
C LYS A 1184 114.76 0.46 11.81
N VAL A 1185 115.58 -0.48 11.32
CA VAL A 1185 116.68 -1.12 12.03
C VAL A 1185 117.97 -0.48 11.54
N LEU A 1186 118.81 0.00 12.46
CA LEU A 1186 120.13 0.53 12.10
C LEU A 1186 121.11 -0.64 11.90
N THR A 1187 121.19 -1.12 10.66
CA THR A 1187 122.08 -2.21 10.25
C THR A 1187 123.51 -1.72 9.98
N GLY A 1188 124.06 -0.97 10.94
CA GLY A 1188 125.42 -0.42 10.87
C GLY A 1188 125.80 0.39 12.09
N LEU A 1189 126.81 -0.07 12.84
CA LEU A 1189 127.56 0.79 13.75
C LEU A 1189 128.41 1.75 12.92
N PRO A 1190 128.24 3.09 13.00
CA PRO A 1190 129.14 4.02 12.33
C PRO A 1190 130.52 3.96 12.99
N VAL A 1191 131.51 3.41 12.27
CA VAL A 1191 132.88 3.17 12.80
C VAL A 1191 133.75 4.45 12.78
N THR A 1192 133.18 5.60 12.43
CA THR A 1192 133.85 6.91 12.48
C THR A 1192 132.91 7.94 13.10
N GLY A 1193 133.28 8.44 14.28
CA GLY A 1193 132.42 9.33 15.06
C GLY A 1193 132.41 10.78 14.56
N ILE A 1194 131.21 11.30 14.36
CA ILE A 1194 130.73 12.67 14.62
C ILE A 1194 129.20 12.53 14.86
N ASP A 1195 128.59 13.47 15.58
CA ASP A 1195 127.16 13.53 15.96
C ASP A 1195 126.62 12.47 16.94
N TRP A 1196 127.13 12.56 18.17
CA TRP A 1196 126.39 12.17 19.38
C TRP A 1196 125.41 13.27 19.84
N THR A 1197 124.26 13.42 19.17
CA THR A 1197 123.10 14.11 19.76
C THR A 1197 121.77 13.49 19.33
N GLY A 1198 121.22 12.60 20.15
CA GLY A 1198 119.79 12.24 20.08
C GLY A 1198 119.47 10.75 20.07
N ARG A 1199 119.15 10.24 21.28
CA ARG A 1199 118.41 8.99 21.59
C ARG A 1199 119.21 7.68 21.68
N LEU A 1200 119.54 7.34 22.93
CA LEU A 1200 119.69 5.94 23.36
C LEU A 1200 118.46 5.13 22.95
N VAL A 1201 118.68 3.97 22.31
CA VAL A 1201 117.70 2.88 22.29
C VAL A 1201 118.26 1.76 23.17
N LEU A 1202 117.55 1.47 24.25
CA LEU A 1202 117.90 0.44 25.21
C LEU A 1202 117.52 -0.93 24.62
N LEU A 1203 118.50 -1.80 24.31
CA LEU A 1203 118.20 -3.22 24.14
C LEU A 1203 117.87 -3.81 25.51
N VAL A 1204 116.69 -4.42 25.65
CA VAL A 1204 116.33 -5.24 26.81
C VAL A 1204 115.74 -6.56 26.34
N GLY A 1205 116.42 -7.65 26.68
CA GLY A 1205 115.95 -9.02 26.51
C GLY A 1205 116.95 -9.98 27.16
N GLY A 1206 116.52 -10.72 28.18
CA GLY A 1206 117.35 -11.66 28.95
C GLY A 1206 118.00 -11.01 30.17
N GLY A 1207 117.53 -11.38 31.37
CA GLY A 1207 117.94 -10.73 32.62
C GLY A 1207 119.22 -11.29 33.25
N PHE A 1208 119.85 -10.47 34.10
CA PHE A 1208 120.71 -10.92 35.19
C PHE A 1208 120.39 -10.13 36.45
N ILE A 1209 120.21 -10.84 37.57
CA ILE A 1209 120.00 -10.27 38.90
C ILE A 1209 121.37 -10.18 39.59
N LEU A 1210 121.72 -9.03 40.18
CA LEU A 1210 122.51 -9.00 41.41
C LEU A 1210 122.27 -7.71 42.22
N ALA A 1211 122.44 -7.81 43.54
CA ALA A 1211 121.97 -6.84 44.52
C ALA A 1211 122.98 -5.73 44.89
N GLY A 1212 122.52 -4.63 45.51
CA GLY A 1212 123.42 -3.56 45.98
C GLY A 1212 122.78 -2.35 46.67
N LEU A 1213 122.15 -2.56 47.83
CA LEU A 1213 122.07 -1.63 48.99
C LEU A 1213 121.82 -0.10 48.83
N VAL A 1214 120.71 0.35 49.42
CA VAL A 1214 120.60 1.44 50.44
C VAL A 1214 121.24 2.83 50.15
N ALA A 1215 120.39 3.87 50.04
CA ALA A 1215 120.32 4.97 51.02
C ALA A 1215 119.18 6.00 50.78
N ALA A 1216 118.46 6.31 51.87
CA ALA A 1216 117.83 7.60 52.22
C ALA A 1216 117.05 8.47 51.19
N GLY A 1217 115.71 8.50 51.33
CA GLY A 1217 115.09 9.53 52.22
C GLY A 1217 114.19 10.62 51.63
N ILE A 1218 112.97 10.73 52.21
CA ILE A 1218 112.14 11.97 52.36
C ILE A 1218 111.38 12.39 51.06
N HIS A 1219 110.08 12.79 51.01
CA HIS A 1219 109.13 13.34 52.00
C HIS A 1219 107.66 12.83 51.86
N ARG A 1220 106.79 13.23 52.81
CA ARG A 1220 105.33 12.91 52.93
C ARG A 1220 104.40 13.72 52.02
N PHE A 1221 103.24 13.14 51.63
CA PHE A 1221 101.84 13.56 51.97
C PHE A 1221 100.86 12.60 51.23
N ILE A 1222 99.93 11.82 51.81
CA ILE A 1222 98.84 11.98 52.81
C ILE A 1222 97.51 12.57 52.25
N THR A 1223 96.49 11.68 52.22
CA THR A 1223 95.01 11.85 52.14
C THR A 1223 94.38 12.56 50.92
N HIS A 1224 93.54 11.92 50.09
CA HIS A 1224 92.20 11.31 50.32
C HIS A 1224 91.03 12.33 50.24
N ARG A 1225 89.88 11.88 49.69
CA ARG A 1225 88.55 12.54 49.52
C ARG A 1225 88.39 13.49 48.32
N ARG A 1226 87.18 13.70 47.76
CA ARG A 1226 85.86 12.98 47.79
C ARG A 1226 84.87 13.71 46.85
N GLY A 1227 83.87 12.99 46.32
CA GLY A 1227 82.71 13.50 45.57
C GLY A 1227 82.29 12.43 44.55
N GLU A 1228 81.15 11.73 44.60
CA GLU A 1228 79.84 11.99 45.25
C GLU A 1228 79.24 13.36 44.85
N GLY A 1229 78.17 13.34 44.05
CA GLY A 1229 77.43 14.54 43.67
C GLY A 1229 76.63 14.48 42.35
N ASP A 1230 75.66 13.56 42.28
CA ASP A 1230 74.31 13.73 41.70
C ASP A 1230 74.05 14.08 40.21
N ALA A 1231 72.77 13.81 39.85
CA ALA A 1231 71.96 14.27 38.70
C ALA A 1231 72.04 13.51 37.35
N GLU A 1232 70.97 12.73 37.12
CA GLU A 1232 70.22 12.52 35.86
C GLU A 1232 70.96 12.61 34.50
N SER A 1233 71.17 11.46 33.86
CA SER A 1233 70.30 10.98 32.75
C SER A 1233 70.69 9.56 32.30
#